data_AF-A0A821TY51-F1
#
_entry.id   AF-A0A821TY51-F1
#
_cell.length_a   1.000
_cell.length_b   1.000
_cell.length_c   1.000
_cell.angle_alpha   90.00
_cell.angle_beta   90.00
_cell.angle_gamma   90.00
#
_symmetry.space_group_name_H-M   'P 1'
#
loop_
_entity.id
_entity.type
_entity.pdbx_description
1 polymer ?
#
loop_
_entity_poly.entity_id
_entity_poly.type
_entity_poly.pdbx_seq_one_letter_code
_entity_poly.pdbx_strand_id
1 'polypeptide(L)'
;MDFTPELVALQGAILSVDNTHPFTKITARGGNEKKLEAIINALQEFLSEKQFDQNLNEIKRDLLRKFAFYLVLNADLEILQELVEIDGVGSVIWTIPTIPKCLLNEMLWKLNMRSSVGEIIIYSNPQLSLQLTELLIDHFKYFHPTQCLKNLQVLVAACYKFIYRLIFFNTTSIELTQAVNNFHTCLKYFYEPPNYRKLEMITKDDKYKYVGNNLYILFDTINDCFSEYVKTQTFKLPASYSIYELSYKEESLKNLEAYTIDNCSHKDVKESIENCNIALLDTCKELVKEVSVEIYCAWSEFEEDNKSMQETVGEMCYKVQSFLLNIPTACEHPVISMLEQISCKPVDCVQIINEIDNETLVHNIINDDDDNDEKIKWIRATLYRNDLCKDTILIEQLMLNISVLNEEECSKLFKICKAHITDALDVHENVKLLLIDAFQQCSTEKKFELLDEYFNDSFNDNLVTQNFSQIIIEIFNKLTMSSDTDMSEVLCVFLQSPKQVFTKVFHVAAENNQQTQMMVNLMEYLKQYTNKYYTNETECCILTVAKELMESDMMKEKFLNYIMFLTKLKSADIIPGSKLFLLVIMPCLYNSLLNKNIVGIHMQCKLLLQAYTLNELVEYRAPLMAMLGQVLETVRWKITTFHTMSPLTLHYGIELLSSILDTYSQQIPEKEQYWLKVKLRNIDPLNLYYFRQLWNPPGDTFLEVITGVHIYKEMDVEHLTARLSKVLCSTTPEEWNQIWKDLEIFTKRHLYNIFHEAVLLIAMAESKHRTDETWSCLMYCFDNFIEITRCHYLKKEMDENQIKDVVEKLILLENFVSDDIDVYSSKVLPIFTYMAENNDYSSIWNSLSHKIKNKTFSDFINKHIFGID
;
A
#
# COMPACT_ATOMS: atom_id res chain seq x y z
N MET A 1 -0.50 26.54 30.69
CA MET A 1 0.19 25.32 31.18
C MET A 1 -0.78 24.58 32.08
N ASP A 2 -1.10 23.31 31.78
CA ASP A 2 -2.08 22.55 32.57
C ASP A 2 -1.44 21.97 33.84
N PHE A 3 -2.17 22.04 34.97
CA PHE A 3 -1.78 21.40 36.22
C PHE A 3 -1.99 19.90 36.13
N THR A 4 -0.99 19.18 35.62
CA THR A 4 -1.00 17.72 35.61
C THR A 4 -0.78 17.17 37.03
N PRO A 5 -1.18 15.92 37.32
CA PRO A 5 -0.92 15.30 38.63
C PRO A 5 0.55 15.35 39.05
N GLU A 6 1.47 15.25 38.10
CA GLU A 6 2.91 15.29 38.33
C GLU A 6 3.40 16.71 38.67
N LEU A 7 2.85 17.75 38.03
CA LEU A 7 3.18 19.14 38.35
C LEU A 7 2.66 19.52 39.75
N VAL A 8 1.46 19.06 40.12
CA VAL A 8 0.90 19.25 41.46
C VAL A 8 1.75 18.52 42.51
N ALA A 9 2.27 17.33 42.19
CA ALA A 9 3.18 16.61 43.07
C ALA A 9 4.51 17.36 43.28
N LEU A 10 5.10 17.92 42.22
CA LEU A 10 6.29 18.77 42.32
C LEU A 10 6.01 20.02 43.16
N GLN A 11 4.87 20.68 42.95
CA GLN A 11 4.43 21.82 43.76
C GLN A 11 4.36 21.45 45.25
N GLY A 12 3.78 20.28 45.57
CA GLY A 12 3.74 19.75 46.93
C GLY A 12 5.12 19.48 47.52
N ALA A 13 6.05 18.93 46.73
CA ALA A 13 7.43 18.70 47.16
C ALA A 13 8.15 20.02 47.47
N ILE A 14 8.00 21.05 46.63
CA ILE A 14 8.59 22.38 46.84
C ILE A 14 8.03 23.02 48.12
N LEU A 15 6.72 22.96 48.33
CA LEU A 15 6.08 23.49 49.55
C LEU A 15 6.55 22.76 50.81
N SER A 16 6.75 21.44 50.74
CA SER A 16 7.29 20.65 51.85
C SER A 16 8.73 21.07 52.20
N VAL A 17 9.56 21.25 51.17
CA VAL A 17 10.96 21.66 51.34
C VAL A 17 11.06 23.10 51.85
N ASP A 18 10.25 24.03 51.36
CA ASP A 18 10.21 25.42 51.87
C ASP A 18 9.81 25.48 53.35
N ASN A 19 8.85 24.65 53.79
CA ASN A 19 8.45 24.59 55.21
C ASN A 19 9.59 24.16 56.14
N THR A 20 10.51 23.31 55.66
CA THR A 20 11.67 22.83 56.43
C THR A 20 12.90 23.73 56.27
N HIS A 21 13.08 24.30 55.08
CA HIS A 21 14.17 25.19 54.71
C HIS A 21 13.61 26.43 53.97
N PRO A 22 13.13 27.45 54.71
CA PRO A 22 12.45 28.60 54.10
C PRO A 22 13.29 29.32 53.06
N PHE A 23 12.78 29.40 51.83
CA PHE A 23 13.41 30.03 50.67
C PHE A 23 13.68 31.51 50.93
N THR A 24 12.77 32.18 51.65
CA THR A 24 12.92 33.58 52.09
C THR A 24 14.19 33.85 52.93
N LYS A 25 14.80 32.82 53.52
CA LYS A 25 16.04 32.94 54.31
C LYS A 25 17.31 32.72 53.48
N ILE A 26 17.19 32.41 52.19
CA ILE A 26 18.31 32.13 51.29
C ILE A 26 18.58 33.39 50.45
N THR A 27 19.43 34.27 50.98
CA THR A 27 19.76 35.56 50.33
C THR A 27 20.95 35.47 49.38
N ALA A 28 21.85 34.50 49.57
CA ALA A 28 23.01 34.25 48.74
C ALA A 28 23.53 32.82 48.94
N ARG A 29 24.39 32.34 48.03
CA ARG A 29 25.05 31.02 48.17
C ARG A 29 26.01 30.96 49.36
N GLY A 30 26.80 32.02 49.56
CA GLY A 30 27.78 32.11 50.65
C GLY A 30 27.11 32.00 52.03
N GLY A 31 27.45 30.96 52.79
CA GLY A 31 26.90 30.70 54.13
C GLY A 31 25.58 29.92 54.16
N ASN A 32 25.00 29.59 52.99
CA ASN A 32 23.77 28.77 52.88
C ASN A 32 24.02 27.44 52.15
N GLU A 33 25.27 27.05 51.91
CA GLU A 33 25.64 25.90 51.08
C GLU A 33 24.97 24.60 51.55
N LYS A 34 25.00 24.34 52.87
CA LYS A 34 24.36 23.15 53.46
C LYS A 34 22.85 23.11 53.29
N LYS A 35 22.19 24.29 53.34
CA LYS A 35 20.74 24.39 53.14
C LYS A 35 20.38 24.17 51.68
N LEU A 36 21.15 24.77 50.77
CA LEU A 36 20.99 24.57 49.33
C LEU A 36 21.14 23.08 48.97
N GLU A 37 22.18 22.42 49.49
CA GLU A 37 22.40 20.99 49.28
C GLU A 37 21.24 20.14 49.82
N ALA A 38 20.72 20.43 51.02
CA ALA A 38 19.57 19.74 51.57
C ALA A 38 18.30 19.90 50.71
N ILE A 39 18.05 21.11 50.21
CA ILE A 39 16.91 21.40 49.32
C ILE A 39 17.04 20.63 48.00
N ILE A 40 18.23 20.66 47.38
CA ILE A 40 18.48 19.96 46.11
C ILE A 40 18.34 18.45 46.30
N ASN A 41 18.91 17.88 47.36
CA ASN A 41 18.83 16.44 47.61
C ASN A 41 17.38 15.98 47.82
N ALA A 42 16.56 16.74 48.55
CA ALA A 42 15.15 16.42 48.76
C ALA A 42 14.34 16.44 47.45
N LEU A 43 14.58 17.43 46.57
CA LEU A 43 13.93 17.49 45.26
C LEU A 43 14.46 16.42 44.30
N GLN A 44 15.75 16.08 44.41
CA GLN A 44 16.35 15.03 43.61
C GLN A 44 15.81 13.65 43.99
N GLU A 45 15.61 13.39 45.29
CA GLU A 45 14.94 12.17 45.78
C GLU A 45 13.53 12.04 45.19
N PHE A 46 12.74 13.13 45.19
CA PHE A 46 11.43 13.15 44.53
C PHE A 46 11.51 12.81 43.03
N LEU A 47 12.46 13.41 42.31
CA LEU A 47 12.65 13.15 40.87
C LEU A 47 13.09 11.70 40.60
N SER A 48 13.97 11.15 41.43
CA SER A 48 14.40 9.75 41.35
C SER A 48 13.29 8.75 41.68
N GLU A 49 12.49 9.00 42.71
CA GLU A 49 11.31 8.17 43.04
C GLU A 49 10.31 8.10 41.87
N LYS A 50 10.19 9.20 41.11
CA LYS A 50 9.35 9.29 39.92
C LYS A 50 10.09 8.91 38.62
N GLN A 51 11.31 8.38 38.73
CA GLN A 51 12.15 7.91 37.63
C GLN A 51 12.40 8.98 36.55
N PHE A 52 12.74 10.19 36.95
CA PHE A 52 13.21 11.28 36.08
C PHE A 52 14.74 11.35 35.96
N ASP A 53 15.46 10.33 36.46
CA ASP A 53 16.92 10.27 36.56
C ASP A 53 17.60 9.34 35.54
N GLN A 54 16.91 8.33 34.99
CA GLN A 54 17.46 7.37 34.03
C GLN A 54 16.45 7.00 32.92
N ASN A 55 16.95 6.84 31.67
CA ASN A 55 16.19 6.39 30.49
C ASN A 55 14.86 7.14 30.26
N LEU A 56 14.96 8.47 30.10
CA LEU A 56 13.81 9.34 29.84
C LEU A 56 13.19 9.04 28.47
N ASN A 57 11.98 8.48 28.48
CA ASN A 57 11.10 8.47 27.31
C ASN A 57 10.61 9.90 26.97
N GLU A 58 10.03 10.09 25.78
CA GLU A 58 9.60 11.42 25.31
C GLU A 58 8.62 12.12 26.27
N ILE A 59 7.67 11.37 26.83
CA ILE A 59 6.68 11.89 27.79
C ILE A 59 7.36 12.48 29.04
N LYS A 60 8.34 11.76 29.61
CA LYS A 60 9.07 12.23 30.79
C LYS A 60 9.98 13.42 30.47
N ARG A 61 10.55 13.51 29.26
CA ARG A 61 11.31 14.70 28.82
C ARG A 61 10.42 15.93 28.75
N ASP A 62 9.21 15.79 28.20
CA ASP A 62 8.24 16.89 28.13
C ASP A 62 7.76 17.34 29.51
N LEU A 63 7.62 16.41 30.46
CA LEU A 63 7.32 16.74 31.86
C LEU A 63 8.50 17.44 32.56
N LEU A 64 9.74 17.00 32.34
CA LEU A 64 10.92 17.66 32.90
C LEU A 64 11.10 19.08 32.33
N ARG A 65 10.76 19.28 31.05
CA ARG A 65 10.67 20.59 30.41
C ARG A 65 9.65 21.50 31.10
N LYS A 66 8.45 20.97 31.36
CA LYS A 66 7.40 21.65 32.13
C LYS A 66 7.89 22.06 33.51
N PHE A 67 8.58 21.17 34.23
CA PHE A 67 9.12 21.45 35.56
C PHE A 67 10.17 22.56 35.55
N ALA A 68 11.14 22.49 34.64
CA ALA A 68 12.18 23.52 34.53
C ALA A 68 11.60 24.90 34.24
N PHE A 69 10.64 24.98 33.31
CA PHE A 69 9.98 26.24 32.99
C PHE A 69 9.12 26.77 34.16
N TYR A 70 8.41 25.87 34.86
CA TYR A 70 7.63 26.22 36.05
C TYR A 70 8.49 26.82 37.18
N LEU A 71 9.70 26.28 37.40
CA LEU A 71 10.65 26.83 38.38
C LEU A 71 11.08 28.25 38.00
N VAL A 72 11.37 28.51 36.71
CA VAL A 72 11.74 29.84 36.23
C VAL A 72 10.58 30.83 36.39
N LEU A 73 9.34 30.41 36.11
CA LEU A 73 8.15 31.25 36.26
C LEU A 73 7.79 31.61 37.71
N ASN A 74 8.40 30.94 38.69
CA ASN A 74 8.20 31.20 40.12
C ASN A 74 9.46 31.71 40.82
N ALA A 75 10.45 32.17 40.04
CA ALA A 75 11.68 32.72 40.56
C ALA A 75 11.59 34.21 40.93
N ASP A 76 12.61 34.71 41.61
CA ASP A 76 12.80 36.14 41.87
C ASP A 76 13.38 36.84 40.63
N LEU A 77 12.57 36.98 39.58
CA LEU A 77 12.92 37.66 38.32
C LEU A 77 11.97 38.85 38.08
N GLU A 78 12.52 40.01 37.70
CA GLU A 78 11.76 41.26 37.58
C GLU A 78 10.72 41.18 36.45
N ILE A 79 11.08 40.54 35.34
CA ILE A 79 10.19 40.37 34.18
C ILE A 79 8.88 39.62 34.50
N LEU A 80 8.87 38.80 35.55
CA LEU A 80 7.68 38.03 35.92
C LEU A 80 6.53 38.95 36.37
N GLN A 81 6.84 40.14 36.90
CA GLN A 81 5.81 41.13 37.25
C GLN A 81 5.01 41.57 36.02
N GLU A 82 5.65 41.63 34.85
CA GLU A 82 4.98 41.96 33.60
C GLU A 82 4.32 40.74 32.93
N LEU A 83 4.86 39.53 33.14
CA LEU A 83 4.32 38.30 32.53
C LEU A 83 3.06 37.79 33.25
N VAL A 84 2.83 38.18 34.51
CA VAL A 84 1.60 37.85 35.26
C VAL A 84 0.35 38.41 34.59
N GLU A 85 0.47 39.52 33.86
CA GLU A 85 -0.65 40.16 33.16
C GLU A 85 -1.08 39.43 31.87
N ILE A 86 -0.32 38.42 31.42
CA ILE A 86 -0.61 37.65 30.21
C ILE A 86 -1.56 36.48 30.51
N ASP A 87 -2.67 36.41 29.76
CA ASP A 87 -3.63 35.31 29.82
C ASP A 87 -2.95 33.96 29.52
N GLY A 88 -3.06 33.02 30.45
CA GLY A 88 -2.52 31.64 30.33
C GLY A 88 -1.23 31.36 31.10
N VAL A 89 -0.43 32.37 31.45
CA VAL A 89 0.76 32.25 32.33
C VAL A 89 0.50 32.78 33.74
N GLY A 90 -0.34 33.82 33.88
CA GLY A 90 -0.62 34.43 35.18
C GLY A 90 -1.14 33.45 36.24
N SER A 91 -1.82 32.37 35.85
CA SER A 91 -2.32 31.33 36.76
C SER A 91 -1.24 30.39 37.33
N VAL A 92 0.01 30.51 36.85
CA VAL A 92 1.13 29.61 37.14
C VAL A 92 2.25 30.32 37.91
N ILE A 93 2.38 31.63 37.74
CA ILE A 93 3.33 32.47 38.47
C ILE A 93 2.86 32.65 39.92
N TRP A 94 3.82 32.67 40.86
CA TRP A 94 3.62 32.82 42.31
C TRP A 94 2.68 31.78 42.94
N THR A 95 2.62 30.58 42.36
CA THR A 95 1.84 29.45 42.89
C THR A 95 2.65 28.59 43.89
N ILE A 96 3.96 28.85 43.99
CA ILE A 96 4.88 28.34 45.02
C ILE A 96 5.62 29.52 45.67
N PRO A 97 6.30 29.30 46.82
CA PRO A 97 7.18 30.28 47.41
C PRO A 97 8.21 30.77 46.39
N THR A 98 8.41 32.09 46.30
CA THR A 98 9.34 32.71 45.35
C THR A 98 10.73 32.10 45.51
N ILE A 99 11.26 31.54 44.42
CA ILE A 99 12.56 30.88 44.40
C ILE A 99 13.64 31.96 44.24
N PRO A 100 14.55 32.14 45.22
CA PRO A 100 15.63 33.11 45.09
C PRO A 100 16.56 32.75 43.94
N LYS A 101 17.09 33.78 43.26
CA LYS A 101 18.04 33.70 42.14
C LYS A 101 19.13 32.63 42.31
N CYS A 102 19.78 32.59 43.48
CA CYS A 102 20.85 31.63 43.75
C CYS A 102 20.37 30.17 43.90
N LEU A 103 19.15 29.95 44.39
CA LEU A 103 18.55 28.62 44.53
C LEU A 103 18.07 28.11 43.16
N LEU A 104 17.48 28.98 42.33
CA LEU A 104 17.07 28.63 40.96
C LEU A 104 18.25 28.06 40.16
N ASN A 105 19.41 28.71 40.21
CA ASN A 105 20.60 28.25 39.51
C ASN A 105 21.05 26.85 39.97
N GLU A 106 21.06 26.58 41.28
CA GLU A 106 21.41 25.25 41.79
C GLU A 106 20.39 24.20 41.36
N MET A 107 19.09 24.53 41.37
CA MET A 107 18.02 23.64 40.91
C MET A 107 18.18 23.27 39.43
N LEU A 108 18.36 24.26 38.56
CA LEU A 108 18.47 24.04 37.12
C LEU A 108 19.68 23.17 36.75
N TRP A 109 20.83 23.39 37.39
CA TRP A 109 22.05 22.65 37.07
C TRP A 109 22.15 21.28 37.74
N LYS A 110 21.58 21.08 38.94
CA LYS A 110 21.73 19.83 39.71
C LYS A 110 20.56 18.85 39.55
N LEU A 111 19.36 19.31 39.19
CA LEU A 111 18.18 18.45 39.04
C LEU A 111 17.99 17.88 37.61
N ASN A 112 19.10 17.62 36.89
CA ASN A 112 19.09 17.10 35.52
C ASN A 112 18.32 17.95 34.49
N MET A 113 18.09 19.24 34.74
CA MET A 113 17.33 20.14 33.85
C MET A 113 18.21 20.88 32.83
N ARG A 114 19.46 20.44 32.64
CA ARG A 114 20.47 21.10 31.79
C ARG A 114 19.97 21.39 30.37
N SER A 115 19.35 20.41 29.70
CA SER A 115 18.83 20.59 28.33
C SER A 115 17.72 21.65 28.29
N SER A 116 16.82 21.63 29.27
CA SER A 116 15.70 22.57 29.38
C SER A 116 16.16 24.01 29.60
N VAL A 117 17.33 24.24 30.22
CA VAL A 117 17.91 25.60 30.38
C VAL A 117 18.16 26.24 29.02
N GLY A 118 18.82 25.52 28.10
CA GLY A 118 19.09 26.03 26.76
C GLY A 118 17.79 26.30 26.00
N GLU A 119 16.82 25.38 26.11
CA GLU A 119 15.50 25.53 25.49
C GLU A 119 14.76 26.79 25.98
N ILE A 120 14.76 27.06 27.31
CA ILE A 120 14.13 28.25 27.88
C ILE A 120 14.76 29.52 27.33
N ILE A 121 16.10 29.60 27.28
CA ILE A 121 16.82 30.78 26.78
C ILE A 121 16.49 31.04 25.31
N ILE A 122 16.43 29.98 24.49
CA ILE A 122 16.19 30.13 23.05
C ILE A 122 14.72 30.52 22.78
N TYR A 123 13.77 29.81 23.41
CA TYR A 123 12.38 29.81 22.96
C TYR A 123 11.44 30.65 23.81
N SER A 124 11.86 31.21 24.95
CA SER A 124 11.00 32.08 25.77
C SER A 124 11.00 33.53 25.27
N ASN A 125 10.21 34.37 25.93
CA ASN A 125 10.21 35.82 25.73
C ASN A 125 11.63 36.42 25.84
N PRO A 126 12.04 37.33 24.94
CA PRO A 126 13.38 37.91 24.94
C PRO A 126 13.86 38.46 26.28
N GLN A 127 13.02 39.18 27.01
CA GLN A 127 13.39 39.76 28.31
C GLN A 127 13.60 38.69 29.39
N LEU A 128 12.78 37.63 29.37
CA LEU A 128 12.97 36.49 30.27
C LEU A 128 14.27 35.74 29.96
N SER A 129 14.56 35.51 28.69
CA SER A 129 15.80 34.89 28.24
C SER A 129 17.03 35.70 28.64
N LEU A 130 17.01 37.04 28.50
CA LEU A 130 18.10 37.92 28.91
C LEU A 130 18.35 37.86 30.42
N GLN A 131 17.32 38.08 31.25
CA GLN A 131 17.47 38.06 32.71
C GLN A 131 17.93 36.69 33.24
N LEU A 132 17.39 35.60 32.68
CA LEU A 132 17.79 34.24 33.05
C LEU A 132 19.25 33.98 32.64
N THR A 133 19.67 34.40 31.46
CA THR A 133 21.04 34.23 30.97
C THR A 133 22.03 35.00 31.86
N GLU A 134 21.77 36.26 32.17
CA GLU A 134 22.60 37.08 33.06
C GLU A 134 22.75 36.45 34.45
N LEU A 135 21.64 35.94 35.00
CA LEU A 135 21.62 35.22 36.27
C LEU A 135 22.51 33.96 36.23
N LEU A 136 22.43 33.19 35.15
CA LEU A 136 23.21 31.96 35.00
C LEU A 136 24.69 32.26 34.79
N ILE A 137 25.03 33.31 34.04
CA ILE A 137 26.41 33.80 33.82
C ILE A 137 27.04 34.24 35.16
N ASP A 138 26.33 35.01 35.98
CA ASP A 138 26.85 35.47 37.28
C ASP A 138 27.13 34.28 38.23
N HIS A 139 26.40 33.18 38.08
CA HIS A 139 26.59 31.98 38.91
C HIS A 139 27.94 31.27 38.69
N PHE A 140 28.61 31.48 37.54
CA PHE A 140 29.90 30.85 37.25
C PHE A 140 30.98 31.18 38.26
N LYS A 141 30.89 32.32 38.95
CA LYS A 141 31.81 32.67 40.05
C LYS A 141 31.79 31.68 41.22
N TYR A 142 30.80 30.80 41.31
CA TYR A 142 30.71 29.80 42.37
C TYR A 142 31.12 28.38 41.94
N PHE A 143 31.30 28.12 40.65
CA PHE A 143 31.72 26.81 40.15
C PHE A 143 33.23 26.61 40.21
N HIS A 144 33.65 25.34 40.27
CA HIS A 144 35.01 24.96 39.93
C HIS A 144 35.13 24.92 38.40
N PRO A 145 36.14 25.56 37.78
CA PRO A 145 36.24 25.66 36.31
C PRO A 145 36.17 24.31 35.58
N THR A 146 36.70 23.24 36.18
CA THR A 146 36.66 21.88 35.61
C THR A 146 35.27 21.25 35.58
N GLN A 147 34.32 21.71 36.39
CA GLN A 147 32.99 21.11 36.54
C GLN A 147 31.90 21.82 35.72
N CYS A 148 32.16 23.02 35.22
CA CYS A 148 31.14 23.86 34.59
C CYS A 148 31.25 23.95 33.07
N LEU A 149 32.23 23.30 32.42
CA LEU A 149 32.42 23.38 30.96
C LEU A 149 31.17 22.96 30.17
N LYS A 150 30.53 21.84 30.54
CA LYS A 150 29.27 21.39 29.90
C LYS A 150 28.12 22.39 30.10
N ASN A 151 28.08 23.09 31.23
CA ASN A 151 27.08 24.13 31.47
C ASN A 151 27.39 25.37 30.63
N LEU A 152 28.67 25.70 30.45
CA LEU A 152 29.12 26.81 29.61
C LEU A 152 28.75 26.57 28.13
N GLN A 153 28.99 25.37 27.61
CA GLN A 153 28.57 24.98 26.26
C GLN A 153 27.09 25.23 26.01
N VAL A 154 26.23 24.75 26.91
CA VAL A 154 24.78 24.92 26.80
C VAL A 154 24.41 26.39 26.74
N LEU A 155 25.01 27.24 27.58
CA LEU A 155 24.74 28.67 27.56
C LEU A 155 25.24 29.35 26.28
N VAL A 156 26.43 29.02 25.80
CA VAL A 156 27.01 29.63 24.59
C VAL A 156 26.16 29.29 23.38
N ALA A 157 25.86 28.00 23.20
CA ALA A 157 24.99 27.53 22.11
C ALA A 157 23.58 28.14 22.21
N ALA A 158 23.01 28.24 23.41
CA ALA A 158 21.70 28.85 23.61
C ALA A 158 21.70 30.36 23.34
N CYS A 159 22.71 31.11 23.81
CA CYS A 159 22.86 32.53 23.53
C CYS A 159 23.01 32.78 22.03
N TYR A 160 23.82 31.97 21.35
CA TYR A 160 24.01 32.04 19.91
C TYR A 160 22.67 31.87 19.18
N LYS A 161 21.93 30.79 19.45
CA LYS A 161 20.61 30.52 18.85
C LYS A 161 19.55 31.56 19.23
N PHE A 162 19.62 32.11 20.44
CA PHE A 162 18.72 33.16 20.89
C PHE A 162 18.87 34.44 20.06
N ILE A 163 20.09 34.84 19.69
CA ILE A 163 20.34 36.02 18.84
C ILE A 163 19.60 35.90 17.49
N TYR A 164 19.56 34.71 16.89
CA TYR A 164 18.79 34.47 15.65
C TYR A 164 17.30 34.68 15.85
N ARG A 165 16.76 34.24 17.00
CA ARG A 165 15.32 34.31 17.27
C ARG A 165 14.83 35.72 17.56
N LEU A 166 15.71 36.65 17.97
CA LEU A 166 15.34 38.06 18.18
C LEU A 166 14.70 38.70 16.93
N ILE A 167 15.01 38.22 15.72
CA ILE A 167 14.37 38.72 14.48
C ILE A 167 12.85 38.52 14.48
N PHE A 168 12.34 37.48 15.13
CA PHE A 168 10.90 37.21 15.20
C PHE A 168 10.16 38.11 16.20
N PHE A 169 10.89 38.88 17.00
CA PHE A 169 10.33 39.78 18.01
C PHE A 169 10.60 41.25 17.66
N ASN A 170 9.80 42.16 18.21
CA ASN A 170 10.00 43.61 18.20
C ASN A 170 11.15 44.02 19.13
N THR A 171 12.32 43.47 18.87
CA THR A 171 13.54 43.67 19.66
C THR A 171 14.14 45.05 19.42
N THR A 172 14.55 45.69 20.51
CA THR A 172 15.31 46.94 20.55
C THR A 172 16.81 46.69 20.34
N SER A 173 17.55 47.71 19.89
CA SER A 173 19.01 47.60 19.76
C SER A 173 19.71 47.30 21.09
N ILE A 174 19.12 47.70 22.22
CA ILE A 174 19.64 47.45 23.57
C ILE A 174 19.59 45.96 23.89
N GLU A 175 18.45 45.30 23.65
CA GLU A 175 18.27 43.86 23.90
C GLU A 175 19.22 43.02 23.04
N LEU A 176 19.37 43.38 21.76
CA LEU A 176 20.33 42.72 20.86
C LEU A 176 21.77 42.88 21.39
N THR A 177 22.14 44.08 21.82
CA THR A 177 23.47 44.35 22.40
C THR A 177 23.69 43.56 23.68
N GLN A 178 22.69 43.45 24.55
CA GLN A 178 22.75 42.64 25.77
C GLN A 178 22.91 41.15 25.45
N ALA A 179 22.16 40.61 24.47
CA ALA A 179 22.30 39.22 24.05
C ALA A 179 23.71 38.90 23.52
N VAL A 180 24.27 39.80 22.70
CA VAL A 180 25.63 39.68 22.16
C VAL A 180 26.67 39.79 23.28
N ASN A 181 26.49 40.70 24.24
CA ASN A 181 27.38 40.82 25.41
C ASN A 181 27.34 39.57 26.29
N ASN A 182 26.17 38.96 26.49
CA ASN A 182 26.03 37.70 27.22
C ASN A 182 26.78 36.58 26.51
N PHE A 183 26.65 36.47 25.18
CA PHE A 183 27.42 35.52 24.37
C PHE A 183 28.93 35.73 24.52
N HIS A 184 29.42 36.97 24.38
CA HIS A 184 30.85 37.28 24.54
C HIS A 184 31.36 37.00 25.96
N THR A 185 30.55 37.24 26.99
CA THR A 185 30.91 36.96 28.39
C THR A 185 31.05 35.45 28.61
N CYS A 186 30.14 34.65 28.04
CA CYS A 186 30.26 33.20 28.07
C CYS A 186 31.52 32.72 27.32
N LEU A 187 31.79 33.25 26.13
CA LEU A 187 33.02 32.92 25.39
C LEU A 187 34.28 33.26 26.18
N LYS A 188 34.27 34.41 26.88
CA LYS A 188 35.37 34.82 27.73
C LYS A 188 35.71 33.78 28.80
N TYR A 189 34.72 33.09 29.36
CA TYR A 189 34.93 32.09 30.41
C TYR A 189 35.64 30.81 29.94
N PHE A 190 35.80 30.59 28.64
CA PHE A 190 36.64 29.49 28.14
C PHE A 190 38.13 29.71 28.41
N TYR A 191 38.64 30.95 28.31
CA TYR A 191 40.06 31.26 28.55
C TYR A 191 40.30 32.02 29.86
N GLU A 192 39.33 32.83 30.31
CA GLU A 192 39.37 33.59 31.57
C GLU A 192 38.17 33.26 32.48
N PRO A 193 38.08 32.04 33.05
CA PRO A 193 37.02 31.69 33.98
C PRO A 193 37.10 32.50 35.29
N PRO A 194 35.97 32.89 35.93
CA PRO A 194 35.96 33.74 37.12
C PRO A 194 36.78 33.23 38.33
N ASN A 195 36.99 31.92 38.40
CA ASN A 195 37.77 31.23 39.44
C ASN A 195 39.10 30.68 38.91
N TYR A 196 39.73 31.32 37.93
CA TYR A 196 40.96 30.86 37.29
C TYR A 196 42.06 30.45 38.29
N ARG A 197 42.20 31.16 39.42
CA ARG A 197 43.18 30.81 40.49
C ARG A 197 43.03 29.38 41.02
N LYS A 198 41.83 28.77 40.96
CA LYS A 198 41.62 27.37 41.37
C LYS A 198 42.29 26.39 40.38
N LEU A 199 42.43 26.76 39.11
CA LEU A 199 43.19 25.99 38.12
C LEU A 199 44.71 26.06 38.34
N GLU A 200 45.19 27.03 39.11
CA GLU A 200 46.60 27.09 39.52
C GLU A 200 46.89 26.17 40.72
N MET A 201 45.85 25.71 41.42
CA MET A 201 45.95 24.86 42.62
C MET A 201 45.79 23.36 42.34
N ILE A 202 45.44 22.97 41.11
CA ILE A 202 45.32 21.57 40.69
C ILE A 202 46.66 21.00 40.21
N THR A 203 46.75 19.68 40.07
CA THR A 203 47.96 19.01 39.60
C THR A 203 48.27 19.37 38.14
N LYS A 204 49.52 19.14 37.70
CA LYS A 204 49.94 19.38 36.31
C LYS A 204 49.09 18.54 35.34
N ASP A 205 48.82 17.29 35.68
CA ASP A 205 48.05 16.36 34.85
C ASP A 205 46.58 16.76 34.79
N ASP A 206 45.96 17.15 35.92
CA ASP A 206 44.59 17.66 35.94
C ASP A 206 44.44 18.94 35.11
N LYS A 207 45.47 19.80 35.11
CA LYS A 207 45.50 20.99 34.26
C LYS A 207 45.58 20.63 32.78
N TYR A 208 46.39 19.63 32.43
CA TYR A 208 46.50 19.15 31.05
C TYR A 208 45.18 18.51 30.58
N LYS A 209 44.54 17.71 31.44
CA LYS A 209 43.21 17.14 31.20
C LYS A 209 42.14 18.23 31.05
N TYR A 210 42.21 19.29 31.84
CA TYR A 210 41.31 20.45 31.70
C TYR A 210 41.45 21.13 30.35
N VAL A 211 42.68 21.39 29.87
CA VAL A 211 42.89 22.01 28.54
C VAL A 211 42.27 21.16 27.43
N GLY A 212 42.43 19.83 27.47
CA GLY A 212 41.85 18.92 26.48
C GLY A 212 40.32 18.93 26.51
N ASN A 213 39.73 18.80 27.69
CA ASN A 213 38.27 18.87 27.88
C ASN A 213 37.68 20.22 27.46
N ASN A 214 38.38 21.32 27.75
CA ASN A 214 37.98 22.67 27.38
C ASN A 214 37.97 22.85 25.85
N LEU A 215 39.02 22.37 25.18
CA LEU A 215 39.13 22.43 23.73
C LEU A 215 38.08 21.54 23.03
N TYR A 216 37.88 20.32 23.53
CA TYR A 216 36.84 19.42 23.03
C TYR A 216 35.45 20.06 23.11
N ILE A 217 35.09 20.62 24.27
CA ILE A 217 33.80 21.25 24.49
C ILE A 217 33.63 22.50 23.61
N LEU A 218 34.70 23.27 23.37
CA LEU A 218 34.65 24.38 22.43
C LEU A 218 34.45 23.90 20.99
N PHE A 219 35.14 22.85 20.55
CA PHE A 219 34.94 22.28 19.21
C PHE A 219 33.49 21.81 19.01
N ASP A 220 32.91 21.16 20.00
CA ASP A 220 31.50 20.77 19.98
C ASP A 220 30.56 21.99 19.90
N THR A 221 30.87 23.03 20.67
CA THR A 221 30.14 24.32 20.61
C THR A 221 30.24 24.99 19.23
N ILE A 222 31.42 24.96 18.59
CA ILE A 222 31.61 25.49 17.23
C ILE A 222 30.75 24.71 16.24
N ASN A 223 30.77 23.39 16.32
CA ASN A 223 29.97 22.54 15.47
C ASN A 223 28.46 22.85 15.62
N ASP A 224 27.97 23.00 16.86
CA ASP A 224 26.57 23.37 17.14
C ASP A 224 26.18 24.74 16.58
N CYS A 225 27.01 25.77 16.81
CA CYS A 225 26.74 27.13 16.36
C CYS A 225 26.76 27.25 14.83
N PHE A 226 27.78 26.71 14.16
CA PHE A 226 27.88 26.80 12.69
C PHE A 226 26.87 25.88 11.98
N SER A 227 26.45 24.78 12.60
CA SER A 227 25.32 23.98 12.10
C SER A 227 24.02 24.78 12.09
N GLU A 228 23.82 25.66 13.07
CA GLU A 228 22.68 26.57 13.08
C GLU A 228 22.81 27.69 12.03
N TYR A 229 24.04 28.20 11.79
CA TYR A 229 24.32 29.24 10.80
C TYR A 229 23.91 28.86 9.38
N VAL A 230 24.12 27.60 8.98
CA VAL A 230 23.75 27.10 7.65
C VAL A 230 22.27 26.69 7.56
N LYS A 231 21.55 26.62 8.68
CA LYS A 231 20.17 26.13 8.73
C LYS A 231 19.17 27.25 8.50
N THR A 232 18.01 26.91 7.92
CA THR A 232 16.86 27.82 7.86
C THR A 232 16.21 27.94 9.23
N GLN A 233 16.06 29.17 9.71
CA GLN A 233 15.42 29.50 10.99
C GLN A 233 13.91 29.65 10.80
N THR A 234 13.11 29.09 11.70
CA THR A 234 11.65 29.15 11.67
C THR A 234 11.08 29.67 12.98
N PHE A 235 10.04 30.51 12.90
CA PHE A 235 9.35 30.99 14.10
C PHE A 235 8.60 29.86 14.81
N LYS A 236 7.81 29.09 14.04
CA LYS A 236 6.94 28.01 14.53
C LYS A 236 7.75 26.93 15.25
N LEU A 237 7.40 26.67 16.49
CA LEU A 237 8.05 25.66 17.31
C LEU A 237 7.45 24.27 17.07
N PRO A 238 8.25 23.20 17.16
CA PRO A 238 7.72 21.84 17.27
C PRO A 238 6.79 21.74 18.49
N ALA A 239 5.79 20.86 18.43
CA ALA A 239 4.77 20.71 19.47
C ALA A 239 5.36 20.50 20.89
N SER A 240 6.49 19.81 21.00
CA SER A 240 7.21 19.56 22.26
C SER A 240 7.78 20.83 22.93
N TYR A 241 8.00 21.91 22.18
CA TYR A 241 8.53 23.19 22.68
C TYR A 241 7.47 24.29 22.82
N SER A 242 6.23 24.02 22.40
CA SER A 242 5.10 24.98 22.42
C SER A 242 4.84 25.60 23.80
N ILE A 243 5.26 24.94 24.88
CA ILE A 243 5.10 25.47 26.25
C ILE A 243 5.76 26.84 26.46
N TYR A 244 6.84 27.14 25.76
CA TYR A 244 7.55 28.41 25.91
C TYR A 244 6.82 29.59 25.27
N GLU A 245 5.96 29.32 24.28
CA GLU A 245 5.13 30.33 23.61
C GLU A 245 4.15 31.00 24.58
N LEU A 246 3.85 30.35 25.71
CA LEU A 246 3.05 30.93 26.78
C LEU A 246 3.65 32.26 27.29
N SER A 247 4.97 32.46 27.23
CA SER A 247 5.62 33.70 27.67
C SER A 247 5.54 34.86 26.66
N TYR A 248 5.00 34.63 25.45
CA TYR A 248 4.98 35.64 24.40
C TYR A 248 3.87 36.68 24.64
N LYS A 249 4.21 37.96 24.42
CA LYS A 249 3.20 39.03 24.30
C LYS A 249 2.83 39.15 22.83
N GLU A 250 1.56 39.04 22.45
CA GLU A 250 1.14 39.09 21.02
C GLU A 250 1.68 40.33 20.29
N GLU A 251 1.71 41.48 20.96
CA GLU A 251 2.23 42.76 20.44
C GLU A 251 3.74 42.77 20.17
N SER A 252 4.48 41.82 20.75
CA SER A 252 5.93 41.69 20.60
C SER A 252 6.36 40.88 19.38
N LEU A 253 5.43 40.26 18.65
CA LEU A 253 5.74 39.36 17.53
C LEU A 253 5.77 40.09 16.17
N LYS A 254 6.67 39.69 15.29
CA LYS A 254 6.77 40.16 13.90
C LYS A 254 6.17 39.14 12.93
N ASN A 255 5.61 39.62 11.81
CA ASN A 255 5.12 38.79 10.71
C ASN A 255 6.29 38.26 9.84
N LEU A 256 7.09 37.34 10.40
CA LEU A 256 8.13 36.61 9.67
C LEU A 256 8.08 35.13 10.04
N GLU A 257 7.86 34.25 9.07
CA GLU A 257 7.70 32.81 9.33
C GLU A 257 9.03 32.06 9.34
N ALA A 258 9.92 32.37 8.39
CA ALA A 258 11.22 31.72 8.26
C ALA A 258 12.25 32.61 7.54
N TYR A 259 13.55 32.40 7.81
CA TYR A 259 14.65 33.06 7.09
C TYR A 259 15.95 32.25 7.10
N THR A 260 16.82 32.53 6.13
CA THR A 260 18.24 32.15 6.16
C THR A 260 19.08 33.40 6.38
N ILE A 261 20.29 33.28 6.94
CA ILE A 261 21.15 34.46 7.18
C ILE A 261 21.41 35.27 5.90
N ASP A 262 21.61 34.60 4.78
CA ASP A 262 21.85 35.26 3.50
C ASP A 262 20.67 36.13 3.06
N ASN A 263 19.45 35.69 3.38
CA ASN A 263 18.20 36.38 3.06
C ASN A 263 17.66 37.23 4.24
N CYS A 264 18.46 37.43 5.29
CA CYS A 264 18.04 38.17 6.48
C CYS A 264 17.85 39.67 6.15
N SER A 265 16.65 40.18 6.39
CA SER A 265 16.31 41.59 6.16
C SER A 265 16.85 42.54 7.24
N HIS A 266 17.22 42.02 8.41
CA HIS A 266 17.68 42.81 9.56
C HIS A 266 19.21 42.87 9.62
N LYS A 267 19.79 43.96 9.10
CA LYS A 267 21.25 44.13 9.01
C LYS A 267 21.96 44.00 10.36
N ASP A 268 21.43 44.59 11.42
CA ASP A 268 22.09 44.58 12.74
C ASP A 268 22.22 43.18 13.33
N VAL A 269 21.25 42.30 13.11
CA VAL A 269 21.28 40.92 13.60
C VAL A 269 22.26 40.09 12.76
N LYS A 270 22.24 40.28 11.43
CA LYS A 270 23.23 39.65 10.54
C LYS A 270 24.66 40.01 10.93
N GLU A 271 24.95 41.29 11.11
CA GLU A 271 26.27 41.78 11.53
C GLU A 271 26.65 41.25 12.93
N SER A 272 25.68 41.22 13.87
CA SER A 272 25.91 40.65 15.19
C SER A 272 26.29 39.17 15.14
N ILE A 273 25.62 38.37 14.30
CA ILE A 273 25.92 36.94 14.17
C ILE A 273 27.29 36.73 13.50
N GLU A 274 27.62 37.51 12.47
CA GLU A 274 28.95 37.47 11.84
C GLU A 274 30.05 37.82 12.85
N ASN A 275 29.83 38.84 13.69
CA ASN A 275 30.74 39.18 14.79
C ASN A 275 30.83 38.07 15.85
N CYS A 276 29.72 37.41 16.18
CA CYS A 276 29.72 36.24 17.07
C CYS A 276 30.53 35.08 16.49
N ASN A 277 30.44 34.82 15.19
CA ASN A 277 31.22 33.79 14.51
C ASN A 277 32.72 34.08 14.59
N ILE A 278 33.13 35.32 14.30
CA ILE A 278 34.53 35.75 14.40
C ILE A 278 35.02 35.57 15.84
N ALA A 279 34.26 36.05 16.84
CA ALA A 279 34.65 35.95 18.25
C ALA A 279 34.77 34.49 18.73
N LEU A 280 33.91 33.60 18.23
CA LEU A 280 33.97 32.17 18.53
C LEU A 280 35.24 31.52 17.96
N LEU A 281 35.59 31.84 16.71
CA LEU A 281 36.82 31.36 16.06
C LEU A 281 38.09 31.97 16.68
N ASP A 282 38.05 33.23 17.11
CA ASP A 282 39.15 33.88 17.84
C ASP A 282 39.36 33.25 19.22
N THR A 283 38.27 32.93 19.93
CA THR A 283 38.35 32.18 21.21
C THR A 283 38.98 30.81 20.99
N CYS A 284 38.62 30.13 19.90
CA CYS A 284 39.23 28.86 19.51
C CYS A 284 40.73 28.99 19.24
N LYS A 285 41.13 30.04 18.54
CA LYS A 285 42.52 30.33 18.24
C LYS A 285 43.34 30.55 19.51
N GLU A 286 42.81 31.26 20.52
CA GLU A 286 43.52 31.45 21.79
C GLU A 286 43.67 30.13 22.56
N LEU A 287 42.63 29.30 22.64
CA LEU A 287 42.73 28.00 23.32
C LEU A 287 43.67 27.02 22.61
N VAL A 288 43.69 27.02 21.27
CA VAL A 288 44.62 26.20 20.48
C VAL A 288 46.08 26.60 20.75
N LYS A 289 46.37 27.89 20.94
CA LYS A 289 47.72 28.36 21.29
C LYS A 289 48.20 27.88 22.66
N GLU A 290 47.29 27.54 23.58
CA GLU A 290 47.66 27.00 24.89
C GLU A 290 48.18 25.55 24.82
N VAL A 291 47.89 24.84 23.72
CA VAL A 291 48.33 23.45 23.51
C VAL A 291 49.82 23.43 23.15
N SER A 292 50.66 23.15 24.15
CA SER A 292 52.08 22.88 23.93
C SER A 292 52.33 21.42 23.55
N VAL A 293 53.50 21.12 22.99
CA VAL A 293 53.91 19.73 22.67
C VAL A 293 53.87 18.84 23.92
N GLU A 294 54.22 19.36 25.09
CA GLU A 294 54.12 18.62 26.35
C GLU A 294 52.69 18.24 26.71
N ILE A 295 51.73 19.16 26.51
CA ILE A 295 50.30 18.92 26.80
C ILE A 295 49.75 17.88 25.82
N TYR A 296 50.05 18.06 24.53
CA TYR A 296 49.58 17.16 23.48
C TYR A 296 50.10 15.73 23.65
N CYS A 297 51.39 15.56 24.00
CA CYS A 297 51.94 14.24 24.31
C CYS A 297 51.35 13.64 25.60
N ALA A 298 51.09 14.44 26.63
CA ALA A 298 50.47 13.93 27.86
C ALA A 298 49.04 13.40 27.63
N TRP A 299 48.32 13.95 26.64
CA TRP A 299 46.99 13.46 26.27
C TRP A 299 46.98 12.03 25.72
N SER A 300 48.11 11.47 25.29
CA SER A 300 48.18 10.05 24.92
C SER A 300 48.03 9.12 26.13
N GLU A 301 48.33 9.60 27.34
CA GLU A 301 48.30 8.81 28.58
C GLU A 301 46.94 8.92 29.31
N PHE A 302 46.06 9.83 28.87
CA PHE A 302 44.74 10.01 29.45
C PHE A 302 43.69 9.25 28.62
N GLU A 303 43.32 8.06 29.06
CA GLU A 303 42.29 7.24 28.39
C GLU A 303 40.91 7.41 29.05
N GLU A 304 39.90 7.67 28.23
CA GLU A 304 38.47 7.58 28.58
C GLU A 304 37.78 6.80 27.45
N ASP A 305 36.97 5.78 27.79
CA ASP A 305 36.23 4.94 26.84
C ASP A 305 37.11 4.29 25.74
N ASN A 306 38.25 3.71 26.13
CA ASN A 306 39.23 3.03 25.24
C ASN A 306 39.85 3.92 24.15
N LYS A 307 39.70 5.25 24.24
CA LYS A 307 40.39 6.22 23.38
C LYS A 307 41.25 7.14 24.23
N SER A 308 42.43 7.49 23.71
CA SER A 308 43.23 8.55 24.33
C SER A 308 42.56 9.91 24.13
N MET A 309 42.76 10.84 25.07
CA MET A 309 42.29 12.23 24.94
C MET A 309 42.86 12.89 23.68
N GLN A 310 44.07 12.50 23.28
CA GLN A 310 44.72 12.99 22.06
C GLN A 310 43.92 12.59 20.81
N GLU A 311 43.44 11.36 20.74
CA GLU A 311 42.56 10.88 19.67
C GLU A 311 41.20 11.56 19.73
N THR A 312 40.54 11.59 20.89
CA THR A 312 39.20 12.18 21.04
C THR A 312 39.16 13.66 20.66
N VAL A 313 40.15 14.45 21.11
CA VAL A 313 40.28 15.87 20.74
C VAL A 313 40.69 16.03 19.27
N GLY A 314 41.60 15.19 18.78
CA GLY A 314 42.11 15.23 17.40
C GLY A 314 41.04 14.90 16.36
N GLU A 315 40.22 13.87 16.59
CA GLU A 315 39.10 13.48 15.73
C GLU A 315 38.04 14.59 15.65
N MET A 316 37.71 15.17 16.81
CA MET A 316 36.74 16.25 16.87
C MET A 316 37.27 17.53 16.21
N CYS A 317 38.56 17.82 16.35
CA CYS A 317 39.26 18.87 15.63
C CYS A 317 39.15 18.69 14.10
N TYR A 318 39.42 17.48 13.60
CA TYR A 318 39.31 17.16 12.17
C TYR A 318 37.88 17.36 11.65
N LYS A 319 36.87 16.93 12.41
CA LYS A 319 35.45 17.11 12.07
C LYS A 319 35.09 18.59 11.95
N VAL A 320 35.48 19.40 12.93
CA VAL A 320 35.23 20.86 12.93
C VAL A 320 35.97 21.54 11.78
N GLN A 321 37.25 21.22 11.57
CA GLN A 321 38.05 21.77 10.47
C GLN A 321 37.40 21.48 9.11
N SER A 322 37.04 20.22 8.87
CA SER A 322 36.39 19.79 7.62
C SER A 322 35.05 20.49 7.40
N PHE A 323 34.28 20.70 8.48
CA PHE A 323 33.01 21.41 8.42
C PHE A 323 33.18 22.90 8.10
N LEU A 324 34.11 23.59 8.79
CA LEU A 324 34.38 25.02 8.59
C LEU A 324 34.96 25.33 7.20
N LEU A 325 35.72 24.42 6.59
CA LEU A 325 36.23 24.58 5.22
C LEU A 325 35.12 24.72 4.17
N ASN A 326 33.93 24.17 4.43
CA ASN A 326 32.77 24.28 3.55
C ASN A 326 31.98 25.59 3.73
N ILE A 327 32.36 26.44 4.69
CA ILE A 327 31.66 27.70 5.01
C ILE A 327 32.51 28.88 4.53
N PRO A 328 32.05 29.65 3.51
CA PRO A 328 32.86 30.71 2.89
C PRO A 328 33.40 31.78 3.86
N THR A 329 32.64 32.11 4.91
CA THR A 329 33.02 33.13 5.90
C THR A 329 33.98 32.62 6.97
N ALA A 330 34.12 31.30 7.13
CA ALA A 330 34.96 30.68 8.16
C ALA A 330 36.25 30.05 7.59
N CYS A 331 36.24 29.63 6.32
CA CYS A 331 37.36 28.91 5.70
C CYS A 331 38.65 29.74 5.60
N GLU A 332 38.55 31.07 5.54
CA GLU A 332 39.69 31.99 5.49
C GLU A 332 40.26 32.35 6.88
N HIS A 333 39.61 31.91 7.98
CA HIS A 333 40.04 32.29 9.32
C HIS A 333 41.39 31.63 9.69
N PRO A 334 42.34 32.35 10.33
CA PRO A 334 43.68 31.81 10.64
C PRO A 334 43.68 30.53 11.47
N VAL A 335 42.64 30.32 12.30
CA VAL A 335 42.50 29.14 13.15
C VAL A 335 42.51 27.83 12.36
N ILE A 336 41.97 27.82 11.13
CA ILE A 336 41.87 26.61 10.30
C ILE A 336 43.23 25.96 10.06
N SER A 337 44.25 26.78 9.77
CA SER A 337 45.63 26.30 9.60
C SER A 337 46.27 25.77 10.88
N MET A 338 45.83 26.27 12.05
CA MET A 338 46.30 25.80 13.36
C MET A 338 45.61 24.49 13.76
N LEU A 339 44.33 24.33 13.40
CA LEU A 339 43.57 23.09 13.63
C LEU A 339 44.19 21.91 12.88
N GLU A 340 44.69 22.12 11.66
CA GLU A 340 45.38 21.09 10.87
C GLU A 340 46.51 20.41 11.65
N GLN A 341 47.25 21.16 12.47
CA GLN A 341 48.40 20.68 13.23
C GLN A 341 48.03 19.76 14.40
N ILE A 342 46.80 19.86 14.91
CA ILE A 342 46.30 19.10 16.06
C ILE A 342 45.28 18.04 15.61
N SER A 343 44.74 18.17 14.39
CA SER A 343 43.76 17.27 13.83
C SER A 343 44.31 15.85 13.67
N CYS A 344 43.56 14.88 14.16
CA CYS A 344 43.76 13.46 13.87
C CYS A 344 42.60 13.04 12.97
N LYS A 345 42.89 12.60 11.75
CA LYS A 345 41.85 12.04 10.90
C LYS A 345 41.26 10.83 11.64
N PRO A 346 39.94 10.80 11.94
CA PRO A 346 39.33 9.64 12.58
C PRO A 346 39.60 8.42 11.73
N VAL A 347 39.95 7.31 12.40
CA VAL A 347 40.06 6.03 11.73
C VAL A 347 38.65 5.68 11.27
N ASP A 348 38.42 5.79 9.97
CA ASP A 348 37.11 5.60 9.39
C ASP A 348 36.68 4.18 9.75
N CYS A 349 35.53 3.99 10.43
CA CYS A 349 35.04 2.65 10.72
C CYS A 349 34.99 1.85 9.42
N VAL A 350 34.65 2.48 8.28
CA VAL A 350 34.68 1.88 6.95
C VAL A 350 36.07 1.38 6.54
N GLN A 351 37.16 2.03 6.97
CA GLN A 351 38.53 1.57 6.74
C GLN A 351 38.91 0.40 7.67
N ILE A 352 38.55 0.47 8.96
CA ILE A 352 38.75 -0.64 9.90
C ILE A 352 38.00 -1.90 9.43
N ILE A 353 36.74 -1.75 9.01
CA ILE A 353 35.89 -2.86 8.57
C ILE A 353 36.38 -3.48 7.26
N ASN A 354 36.94 -2.68 6.34
CA ASN A 354 37.53 -3.21 5.10
C ASN A 354 38.91 -3.86 5.33
N GLU A 355 39.59 -3.56 6.44
CA GLU A 355 40.90 -4.12 6.81
C GLU A 355 40.78 -5.35 7.73
N ILE A 356 39.68 -5.52 8.46
CA ILE A 356 39.39 -6.69 9.30
C ILE A 356 38.92 -7.88 8.43
N ASP A 357 39.38 -9.09 8.76
CA ASP A 357 38.98 -10.32 8.09
C ASP A 357 37.54 -10.76 8.42
N ASN A 358 36.96 -11.58 7.54
CA ASN A 358 35.60 -12.11 7.67
C ASN A 358 35.32 -12.76 9.03
N GLU A 359 36.29 -13.52 9.56
CA GLU A 359 36.12 -14.31 10.78
C GLU A 359 36.10 -13.42 12.02
N THR A 360 36.99 -12.43 12.09
CA THR A 360 37.03 -11.45 13.20
C THR A 360 35.75 -10.60 13.24
N LEU A 361 35.20 -10.23 12.09
CA LEU A 361 33.95 -9.46 12.03
C LEU A 361 32.75 -10.29 12.53
N VAL A 362 32.66 -11.56 12.11
CA VAL A 362 31.63 -12.49 12.60
C VAL A 362 31.79 -12.73 14.11
N HIS A 363 33.02 -12.89 14.60
CA HIS A 363 33.30 -13.04 16.03
C HIS A 363 32.82 -11.83 16.84
N ASN A 364 33.02 -10.61 16.35
CA ASN A 364 32.56 -9.39 17.02
C ASN A 364 31.03 -9.21 16.98
N ILE A 365 30.34 -9.80 16.01
CA ILE A 365 28.86 -9.84 15.97
C ILE A 365 28.30 -10.90 16.95
N ILE A 366 29.02 -12.02 17.13
CA ILE A 366 28.61 -13.16 17.95
C ILE A 366 28.99 -12.97 19.43
N ASN A 367 30.02 -12.20 19.75
CA ASN A 367 30.46 -11.98 21.12
C ASN A 367 29.36 -11.30 21.96
N ASP A 368 28.99 -12.00 23.03
CA ASP A 368 27.84 -11.81 23.91
C ASP A 368 28.12 -10.80 25.06
N ASP A 369 28.92 -9.75 24.81
CA ASP A 369 29.03 -8.67 25.80
C ASP A 369 27.75 -7.83 25.72
N ASP A 370 27.11 -7.58 26.87
CA ASP A 370 25.80 -6.92 27.07
C ASP A 370 25.66 -5.50 26.46
N ASP A 371 26.67 -5.01 25.72
CA ASP A 371 26.67 -3.71 25.08
C ASP A 371 26.05 -3.75 23.68
N ASN A 372 24.71 -3.70 23.66
CA ASN A 372 23.88 -3.77 22.46
C ASN A 372 24.28 -2.73 21.39
N ASP A 373 24.86 -1.59 21.80
CA ASP A 373 25.26 -0.51 20.91
C ASP A 373 26.50 -0.84 20.07
N GLU A 374 27.44 -1.65 20.56
CA GLU A 374 28.59 -2.10 19.76
C GLU A 374 28.19 -3.14 18.71
N LYS A 375 27.36 -4.12 19.10
CA LYS A 375 26.84 -5.13 18.18
C LYS A 375 26.10 -4.49 17.00
N ILE A 376 25.25 -3.50 17.27
CA ILE A 376 24.53 -2.75 16.22
C ILE A 376 25.50 -2.04 15.27
N LYS A 377 26.58 -1.45 15.79
CA LYS A 377 27.62 -0.82 14.96
C LYS A 377 28.30 -1.85 14.05
N TRP A 378 28.64 -3.04 14.57
CA TRP A 378 29.24 -4.12 13.80
C TRP A 378 28.31 -4.72 12.74
N ILE A 379 27.00 -4.76 13.00
CA ILE A 379 26.02 -5.17 11.98
C ILE A 379 25.92 -4.12 10.88
N ARG A 380 25.74 -2.83 11.21
CA ARG A 380 25.67 -1.74 10.23
C ARG A 380 26.94 -1.59 9.40
N ALA A 381 28.08 -1.87 10.02
CA ALA A 381 29.39 -1.93 9.41
C ALA A 381 29.48 -2.87 8.20
N THR A 382 28.81 -4.03 8.23
CA THR A 382 28.83 -5.01 7.14
C THR A 382 28.35 -4.45 5.80
N LEU A 383 27.46 -3.44 5.81
CA LEU A 383 26.93 -2.80 4.61
C LEU A 383 27.97 -2.04 3.77
N TYR A 384 29.16 -1.83 4.31
CA TYR A 384 30.26 -1.12 3.65
C TYR A 384 31.31 -2.05 3.06
N ARG A 385 31.12 -3.38 3.14
CA ARG A 385 32.06 -4.37 2.65
C ARG A 385 31.86 -4.71 1.18
N ASN A 386 32.97 -4.69 0.45
CA ASN A 386 33.01 -4.96 -0.99
C ASN A 386 32.77 -6.45 -1.33
N ASP A 387 33.04 -7.36 -0.39
CA ASP A 387 32.91 -8.81 -0.53
C ASP A 387 31.69 -9.39 0.18
N LEU A 388 30.77 -8.55 0.69
CA LEU A 388 29.60 -8.97 1.46
C LEU A 388 28.82 -10.12 0.81
N CYS A 389 28.51 -10.01 -0.49
CA CYS A 389 27.72 -11.00 -1.21
C CYS A 389 28.48 -12.29 -1.56
N LYS A 390 29.78 -12.39 -1.22
CA LYS A 390 30.63 -13.57 -1.49
C LYS A 390 30.81 -14.47 -0.27
N ASP A 391 30.58 -13.96 0.94
CA ASP A 391 30.72 -14.71 2.18
C ASP A 391 29.36 -15.14 2.73
N THR A 392 29.11 -16.45 2.74
CA THR A 392 27.84 -17.02 3.22
C THR A 392 27.61 -16.80 4.71
N ILE A 393 28.66 -16.77 5.52
CA ILE A 393 28.55 -16.62 6.98
C ILE A 393 28.10 -15.19 7.32
N LEU A 394 28.65 -14.19 6.63
CA LEU A 394 28.20 -12.80 6.78
C LEU A 394 26.74 -12.61 6.39
N ILE A 395 26.33 -13.22 5.28
CA ILE A 395 24.94 -13.17 4.81
C ILE A 395 24.01 -13.76 5.87
N GLU A 396 24.35 -14.92 6.43
CA GLU A 396 23.56 -15.55 7.51
C GLU A 396 23.46 -14.67 8.76
N GLN A 397 24.56 -14.04 9.19
CA GLN A 397 24.54 -13.12 10.33
C GLN A 397 23.70 -11.88 10.07
N LEU A 398 23.72 -11.34 8.85
CA LEU A 398 22.85 -10.22 8.46
C LEU A 398 21.38 -10.60 8.44
N MET A 399 21.03 -11.75 7.87
CA MET A 399 19.64 -12.24 7.83
C MET A 399 19.07 -12.38 9.25
N LEU A 400 19.86 -12.92 10.20
CA LEU A 400 19.45 -13.08 11.59
C LEU A 400 19.20 -11.75 12.32
N ASN A 401 19.86 -10.67 11.91
CA ASN A 401 19.82 -9.38 12.60
C ASN A 401 19.24 -8.24 11.74
N ILE A 402 18.53 -8.57 10.66
CA ILE A 402 18.10 -7.56 9.67
C ILE A 402 17.15 -6.50 10.25
N SER A 403 16.43 -6.83 11.32
CA SER A 403 15.52 -5.93 12.05
C SER A 403 16.24 -4.77 12.76
N VAL A 404 17.56 -4.84 12.90
CA VAL A 404 18.40 -3.77 13.48
C VAL A 404 18.64 -2.63 12.49
N LEU A 405 18.54 -2.92 11.19
CA LEU A 405 18.76 -1.96 10.12
C LEU A 405 17.54 -1.05 9.96
N ASN A 406 17.79 0.24 9.71
CA ASN A 406 16.73 1.17 9.35
C ASN A 406 16.33 1.03 7.87
N GLU A 407 15.27 1.73 7.45
CA GLU A 407 14.73 1.63 6.09
C GLU A 407 15.74 2.05 5.00
N GLU A 408 16.54 3.10 5.22
CA GLU A 408 17.56 3.53 4.26
C GLU A 408 18.68 2.51 4.13
N GLU A 409 19.08 1.88 5.24
CA GLU A 409 20.08 0.81 5.30
C GLU A 409 19.58 -0.44 4.56
N CYS A 410 18.32 -0.84 4.75
CA CYS A 410 17.69 -1.94 4.00
C CYS A 410 17.60 -1.65 2.50
N SER A 411 17.23 -0.43 2.12
CA SER A 411 17.22 0.03 0.72
C SER A 411 18.62 -0.02 0.10
N LYS A 412 19.66 0.38 0.86
CA LYS A 412 21.06 0.28 0.42
C LYS A 412 21.48 -1.18 0.23
N LEU A 413 21.15 -2.05 1.18
CA LEU A 413 21.43 -3.48 1.11
C LEU A 413 20.77 -4.13 -0.11
N PHE A 414 19.51 -3.78 -0.39
CA PHE A 414 18.78 -4.22 -1.59
C PHE A 414 19.56 -3.88 -2.87
N LYS A 415 20.06 -2.65 -2.99
CA LYS A 415 20.83 -2.19 -4.16
C LYS A 415 22.17 -2.91 -4.32
N ILE A 416 22.86 -3.18 -3.20
CA ILE A 416 24.11 -3.95 -3.18
C ILE A 416 23.87 -5.37 -3.70
N CYS A 417 22.89 -6.07 -3.14
CA CYS A 417 22.54 -7.43 -3.57
C CYS A 417 22.08 -7.46 -5.03
N LYS A 418 21.26 -6.50 -5.47
CA LYS A 418 20.81 -6.38 -6.86
C LYS A 418 21.97 -6.23 -7.84
N ALA A 419 22.93 -5.35 -7.54
CA ALA A 419 24.12 -5.17 -8.37
C ALA A 419 24.90 -6.49 -8.50
N HIS A 420 25.11 -7.19 -7.38
CA HIS A 420 25.78 -8.49 -7.38
C HIS A 420 25.05 -9.54 -8.24
N ILE A 421 23.73 -9.63 -8.13
CA ILE A 421 22.90 -10.57 -8.90
C ILE A 421 22.95 -10.29 -10.41
N THR A 422 23.11 -9.01 -10.79
CA THR A 422 23.18 -8.60 -12.20
C THR A 422 24.56 -8.90 -12.81
N ASP A 423 25.63 -8.77 -12.01
CA ASP A 423 27.02 -8.90 -12.47
C ASP A 423 27.59 -10.32 -12.37
N ALA A 424 27.05 -11.18 -11.50
CA ALA A 424 27.56 -12.53 -11.24
C ALA A 424 26.91 -13.61 -12.12
N LEU A 425 27.72 -14.51 -12.69
CA LEU A 425 27.24 -15.67 -13.46
C LEU A 425 26.67 -16.81 -12.59
N ASP A 426 27.05 -16.86 -11.30
CA ASP A 426 26.59 -17.87 -10.34
C ASP A 426 26.11 -17.18 -9.06
N VAL A 427 24.79 -17.00 -8.97
CA VAL A 427 24.14 -16.27 -7.87
C VAL A 427 23.87 -17.22 -6.72
N HIS A 428 24.47 -16.95 -5.56
CA HIS A 428 24.20 -17.70 -4.34
C HIS A 428 22.75 -17.48 -3.88
N GLU A 429 22.01 -18.55 -3.61
CA GLU A 429 20.60 -18.50 -3.13
C GLU A 429 20.45 -17.60 -1.88
N ASN A 430 21.45 -17.62 -0.99
CA ASN A 430 21.48 -16.80 0.22
C ASN A 430 21.45 -15.29 -0.09
N VAL A 431 22.05 -14.84 -1.21
CA VAL A 431 22.01 -13.42 -1.61
C VAL A 431 20.60 -13.01 -2.06
N LYS A 432 19.88 -13.92 -2.74
CA LYS A 432 18.47 -13.68 -3.13
C LYS A 432 17.58 -13.56 -1.90
N LEU A 433 17.75 -14.47 -0.93
CA LEU A 433 17.02 -14.44 0.33
C LEU A 433 17.28 -13.16 1.11
N LEU A 434 18.55 -12.76 1.26
CA LEU A 434 18.92 -11.51 1.93
C LEU A 434 18.31 -10.28 1.25
N LEU A 435 18.27 -10.24 -0.08
CA LEU A 435 17.63 -9.16 -0.84
C LEU A 435 16.12 -9.10 -0.54
N ILE A 436 15.44 -10.25 -0.52
CA ILE A 436 14.00 -10.34 -0.23
C ILE A 436 13.72 -9.92 1.23
N ASP A 437 14.53 -10.35 2.18
CA ASP A 437 14.38 -9.98 3.59
C ASP A 437 14.58 -8.47 3.78
N ALA A 438 15.58 -7.88 3.13
CA ALA A 438 15.81 -6.43 3.16
C ALA A 438 14.62 -5.66 2.57
N PHE A 439 14.06 -6.16 1.47
CA PHE A 439 12.86 -5.61 0.85
C PHE A 439 11.64 -5.71 1.78
N GLN A 440 11.50 -6.80 2.53
CA GLN A 440 10.37 -7.03 3.44
C GLN A 440 10.31 -6.00 4.58
N GLN A 441 11.47 -5.56 5.09
CA GLN A 441 11.59 -4.55 6.16
C GLN A 441 11.27 -3.12 5.72
N CYS A 442 11.17 -2.87 4.42
CA CYS A 442 10.86 -1.53 3.89
C CYS A 442 9.36 -1.21 3.99
N SER A 443 9.02 0.08 4.10
CA SER A 443 7.64 0.54 4.00
C SER A 443 7.06 0.26 2.61
N THR A 444 5.72 0.30 2.51
CA THR A 444 5.02 0.12 1.24
C THR A 444 5.46 1.10 0.16
N GLU A 445 5.64 2.38 0.49
CA GLU A 445 6.07 3.41 -0.46
C GLU A 445 7.46 3.09 -1.02
N LYS A 446 8.39 2.71 -0.14
CA LYS A 446 9.74 2.33 -0.53
C LYS A 446 9.79 1.04 -1.34
N LYS A 447 8.93 0.06 -1.02
CA LYS A 447 8.79 -1.18 -1.82
C LYS A 447 8.40 -0.88 -3.27
N PHE A 448 7.47 0.06 -3.52
CA PHE A 448 7.13 0.47 -4.88
C PHE A 448 8.31 1.14 -5.59
N GLU A 449 9.04 2.05 -4.92
CA GLU A 449 10.24 2.69 -5.49
C GLU A 449 11.30 1.65 -5.90
N LEU A 450 11.59 0.69 -5.02
CA LEU A 450 12.58 -0.37 -5.28
C LEU A 450 12.14 -1.32 -6.40
N LEU A 451 10.85 -1.64 -6.50
CA LEU A 451 10.30 -2.46 -7.58
C LEU A 451 10.39 -1.75 -8.94
N ASP A 452 10.10 -0.45 -8.98
CA ASP A 452 10.24 0.34 -10.19
C ASP A 452 11.71 0.43 -10.64
N GLU A 453 12.63 0.61 -9.69
CA GLU A 453 14.07 0.57 -9.97
C GLU A 453 14.54 -0.83 -10.43
N TYR A 454 13.99 -1.90 -9.83
CA TYR A 454 14.37 -3.28 -10.16
C TYR A 454 13.91 -3.69 -11.56
N PHE A 455 12.66 -3.39 -11.90
CA PHE A 455 12.12 -3.80 -13.20
C PHE A 455 12.53 -2.86 -14.33
N ASN A 456 12.76 -1.56 -14.06
CA ASN A 456 13.30 -0.48 -14.91
C ASN A 456 12.73 -0.30 -16.34
N ASP A 457 12.00 -1.28 -16.90
CA ASP A 457 11.22 -1.31 -18.16
C ASP A 457 10.57 -2.70 -18.42
N SER A 458 11.12 -3.81 -17.90
CA SER A 458 10.61 -5.17 -18.14
C SER A 458 10.68 -6.10 -16.92
N PHE A 459 9.75 -7.05 -16.84
CA PHE A 459 9.77 -8.08 -15.80
C PHE A 459 10.83 -9.16 -16.05
N ASN A 460 11.31 -9.74 -14.96
CA ASN A 460 12.20 -10.90 -14.93
C ASN A 460 11.88 -11.75 -13.69
N ASP A 461 12.34 -13.01 -13.69
CA ASP A 461 12.13 -13.98 -12.60
C ASP A 461 13.46 -14.37 -11.92
N ASN A 462 14.45 -13.47 -11.92
CA ASN A 462 15.81 -13.80 -11.45
C ASN A 462 15.88 -14.09 -9.95
N LEU A 463 14.90 -13.61 -9.19
CA LEU A 463 14.82 -13.71 -7.73
C LEU A 463 13.96 -14.87 -7.23
N VAL A 464 13.45 -15.74 -8.10
CA VAL A 464 12.66 -16.91 -7.65
C VAL A 464 13.52 -17.80 -6.76
N THR A 465 13.01 -18.04 -5.55
CA THR A 465 13.63 -18.90 -4.53
C THR A 465 13.03 -20.31 -4.52
N GLN A 466 13.72 -21.27 -3.91
CA GLN A 466 13.23 -22.66 -3.82
C GLN A 466 11.87 -22.79 -3.10
N ASN A 467 11.62 -21.93 -2.10
CA ASN A 467 10.39 -21.97 -1.30
C ASN A 467 9.25 -21.10 -1.85
N PHE A 468 9.45 -20.44 -3.00
CA PHE A 468 8.51 -19.49 -3.57
C PHE A 468 7.08 -20.03 -3.70
N SER A 469 6.93 -21.28 -4.17
CA SER A 469 5.62 -21.91 -4.37
C SER A 469 4.83 -22.09 -3.08
N GLN A 470 5.51 -22.33 -1.96
CA GLN A 470 4.84 -22.45 -0.67
C GLN A 470 4.46 -21.07 -0.13
N ILE A 471 5.37 -20.09 -0.21
CA ILE A 471 5.16 -18.72 0.27
C ILE A 471 3.99 -18.06 -0.44
N ILE A 472 3.91 -18.17 -1.78
CA ILE A 472 2.79 -17.59 -2.53
C ILE A 472 1.44 -18.21 -2.16
N ILE A 473 1.40 -19.51 -1.83
CA ILE A 473 0.17 -20.17 -1.35
C ILE A 473 -0.22 -19.63 0.02
N GLU A 474 0.74 -19.51 0.95
CA GLU A 474 0.49 -19.02 2.31
C GLU A 474 -0.03 -17.59 2.30
N ILE A 475 0.59 -16.68 1.53
CA ILE A 475 0.17 -15.28 1.41
C ILE A 475 -1.26 -15.20 0.85
N PHE A 476 -1.56 -15.89 -0.26
CA PHE A 476 -2.89 -15.84 -0.85
C PHE A 476 -3.95 -16.50 0.03
N ASN A 477 -3.60 -17.55 0.78
CA ASN A 477 -4.51 -18.13 1.77
C ASN A 477 -4.84 -17.12 2.88
N LYS A 478 -3.83 -16.42 3.44
CA LYS A 478 -4.05 -15.35 4.43
C LYS A 478 -4.98 -14.26 3.91
N LEU A 479 -4.72 -13.78 2.68
CA LEU A 479 -5.55 -12.75 2.01
C LEU A 479 -7.02 -13.19 1.87
N THR A 480 -7.27 -14.47 1.61
CA THR A 480 -8.65 -14.98 1.47
C THR A 480 -9.37 -15.21 2.80
N MET A 481 -8.64 -15.36 3.91
CA MET A 481 -9.19 -15.67 5.23
C MET A 481 -9.57 -14.42 6.04
N SER A 482 -8.98 -13.26 5.77
CA SER A 482 -9.26 -12.01 6.49
C SER A 482 -9.29 -10.79 5.58
N SER A 483 -10.21 -9.84 5.83
CA SER A 483 -10.35 -8.62 5.02
C SER A 483 -9.29 -7.55 5.31
N ASP A 484 -8.62 -7.64 6.46
CA ASP A 484 -7.65 -6.64 6.96
C ASP A 484 -6.19 -7.08 6.74
N THR A 485 -5.95 -8.06 5.85
CA THR A 485 -4.58 -8.54 5.60
C THR A 485 -3.75 -7.47 4.91
N ASP A 486 -2.50 -7.31 5.37
CA ASP A 486 -1.52 -6.43 4.75
C ASP A 486 -1.19 -6.88 3.31
N MET A 487 -1.58 -6.06 2.34
CA MET A 487 -1.30 -6.30 0.91
C MET A 487 0.19 -6.14 0.58
N SER A 488 1.00 -5.56 1.46
CA SER A 488 2.43 -5.37 1.26
C SER A 488 3.21 -6.69 1.16
N GLU A 489 2.72 -7.77 1.77
CA GLU A 489 3.31 -9.12 1.63
C GLU A 489 3.30 -9.59 0.17
N VAL A 490 2.29 -9.19 -0.62
CA VAL A 490 2.21 -9.55 -2.05
C VAL A 490 3.35 -8.94 -2.84
N LEU A 491 3.84 -7.76 -2.47
CA LEU A 491 4.96 -7.12 -3.15
C LEU A 491 6.24 -7.97 -3.06
N CYS A 492 6.42 -8.72 -1.97
CA CYS A 492 7.60 -9.60 -1.79
C CYS A 492 7.60 -10.81 -2.74
N VAL A 493 6.43 -11.38 -3.03
CA VAL A 493 6.30 -12.44 -4.05
C VAL A 493 6.23 -11.86 -5.46
N PHE A 494 5.72 -10.64 -5.63
CA PHE A 494 5.70 -9.93 -6.90
C PHE A 494 7.11 -9.57 -7.37
N LEU A 495 8.00 -9.19 -6.46
CA LEU A 495 9.43 -8.99 -6.73
C LEU A 495 10.09 -10.24 -7.34
N GLN A 496 9.67 -11.43 -6.92
CA GLN A 496 10.26 -12.70 -7.33
C GLN A 496 9.73 -13.19 -8.68
N SER A 497 8.39 -13.20 -8.87
CA SER A 497 7.79 -13.57 -10.15
C SER A 497 6.42 -12.92 -10.37
N PRO A 498 6.37 -11.80 -11.12
CA PRO A 498 5.12 -11.13 -11.50
C PRO A 498 4.13 -12.06 -12.22
N LYS A 499 4.60 -12.89 -13.16
CA LYS A 499 3.73 -13.81 -13.93
C LYS A 499 3.01 -14.79 -13.02
N GLN A 500 3.72 -15.41 -12.08
CA GLN A 500 3.10 -16.37 -11.16
C GLN A 500 2.13 -15.69 -10.18
N VAL A 501 2.41 -14.46 -9.75
CA VAL A 501 1.46 -13.68 -8.94
C VAL A 501 0.18 -13.40 -9.72
N PHE A 502 0.27 -12.88 -10.94
CA PHE A 502 -0.93 -12.65 -11.76
C PHE A 502 -1.71 -13.95 -12.02
N THR A 503 -1.03 -15.06 -12.33
CA THR A 503 -1.68 -16.37 -12.51
C THR A 503 -2.42 -16.81 -11.25
N LYS A 504 -1.82 -16.63 -10.07
CA LYS A 504 -2.44 -16.96 -8.79
C LYS A 504 -3.65 -16.09 -8.50
N VAL A 505 -3.56 -14.78 -8.76
CA VAL A 505 -4.68 -13.84 -8.63
C VAL A 505 -5.87 -14.30 -9.47
N PHE A 506 -5.63 -14.65 -10.75
CA PHE A 506 -6.69 -15.06 -11.67
C PHE A 506 -7.36 -16.37 -11.25
N HIS A 507 -6.58 -17.34 -10.77
CA HIS A 507 -7.13 -18.59 -10.23
C HIS A 507 -8.00 -18.36 -8.99
N VAL A 508 -7.49 -17.61 -8.01
CA VAL A 508 -8.21 -17.33 -6.76
C VAL A 508 -9.48 -16.51 -7.05
N ALA A 509 -9.41 -15.54 -7.97
CA ALA A 509 -10.57 -14.73 -8.33
C ALA A 509 -11.73 -15.55 -8.93
N ALA A 510 -11.45 -16.70 -9.54
CA ALA A 510 -12.45 -17.55 -10.18
C ALA A 510 -13.19 -18.49 -9.20
N GLU A 511 -12.72 -18.64 -7.96
CA GLU A 511 -13.33 -19.56 -7.00
C GLU A 511 -14.73 -19.11 -6.53
N ASN A 512 -14.88 -17.84 -6.13
CA ASN A 512 -16.16 -17.29 -5.69
C ASN A 512 -16.16 -15.74 -5.73
N ASN A 513 -17.35 -15.13 -5.63
CA ASN A 513 -17.53 -13.67 -5.73
C ASN A 513 -16.77 -12.87 -4.66
N GLN A 514 -16.62 -13.38 -3.43
CA GLN A 514 -15.86 -12.70 -2.38
C GLN A 514 -14.38 -12.62 -2.75
N GLN A 515 -13.80 -13.75 -3.18
CA GLN A 515 -12.42 -13.81 -3.65
C GLN A 515 -12.24 -12.98 -4.93
N THR A 516 -13.23 -12.95 -5.83
CA THR A 516 -13.21 -12.03 -6.98
C THR A 516 -13.02 -10.58 -6.53
N GLN A 517 -13.78 -10.11 -5.54
CA GLN A 517 -13.66 -8.72 -5.07
C GLN A 517 -12.32 -8.43 -4.41
N MET A 518 -11.82 -9.35 -3.57
CA MET A 518 -10.51 -9.21 -2.94
C MET A 518 -9.38 -9.11 -3.99
N MET A 519 -9.44 -9.97 -5.01
CA MET A 519 -8.45 -9.97 -6.08
C MET A 519 -8.54 -8.73 -6.97
N VAL A 520 -9.72 -8.14 -7.17
CA VAL A 520 -9.85 -6.85 -7.86
C VAL A 520 -9.15 -5.74 -7.08
N ASN A 521 -9.34 -5.69 -5.75
CA ASN A 521 -8.67 -4.70 -4.90
C ASN A 521 -7.13 -4.86 -4.95
N LEU A 522 -6.64 -6.11 -4.94
CA LEU A 522 -5.21 -6.39 -5.10
C LEU A 522 -4.68 -5.96 -6.48
N MET A 523 -5.47 -6.17 -7.54
CA MET A 523 -5.08 -5.72 -8.88
C MET A 523 -5.07 -4.20 -9.01
N GLU A 524 -5.93 -3.47 -8.30
CA GLU A 524 -5.87 -2.01 -8.22
C GLU A 524 -4.59 -1.55 -7.50
N TYR A 525 -4.19 -2.26 -6.44
CA TYR A 525 -2.93 -2.03 -5.74
C TYR A 525 -1.69 -2.26 -6.63
N LEU A 526 -1.77 -3.21 -7.58
CA LEU A 526 -0.70 -3.52 -8.54
C LEU A 526 -0.84 -2.79 -9.89
N LYS A 527 -1.77 -1.83 -10.02
CA LYS A 527 -2.18 -1.25 -11.30
C LYS A 527 -1.05 -0.62 -12.11
N GLN A 528 -0.05 -0.01 -11.46
CA GLN A 528 1.09 0.60 -12.16
C GLN A 528 1.95 -0.40 -12.95
N TYR A 529 1.84 -1.70 -12.63
CA TYR A 529 2.62 -2.77 -13.23
C TYR A 529 1.90 -3.53 -14.35
N THR A 530 0.61 -3.26 -14.59
CA THR A 530 -0.23 -4.08 -15.50
C THR A 530 0.16 -3.94 -16.97
N ASN A 531 0.79 -2.83 -17.35
CA ASN A 531 1.26 -2.58 -18.72
C ASN A 531 2.70 -3.02 -18.98
N LYS A 532 3.43 -3.55 -17.98
CA LYS A 532 4.81 -4.02 -18.16
C LYS A 532 4.84 -5.39 -18.86
N TYR A 533 5.91 -5.62 -19.63
CA TYR A 533 6.15 -6.81 -20.44
C TYR A 533 7.38 -7.57 -19.90
N TYR A 534 7.46 -8.87 -20.18
CA TYR A 534 8.72 -9.61 -20.03
C TYR A 534 9.63 -9.31 -21.23
N THR A 535 10.95 -9.35 -21.05
CA THR A 535 11.93 -8.94 -22.08
C THR A 535 11.81 -9.72 -23.40
N ASN A 536 11.28 -10.95 -23.35
CA ASN A 536 11.06 -11.82 -24.50
C ASN A 536 9.60 -11.88 -24.98
N GLU A 537 8.70 -11.10 -24.37
CA GLU A 537 7.27 -11.09 -24.70
C GLU A 537 6.86 -9.79 -25.39
N THR A 538 5.98 -9.89 -26.39
CA THR A 538 5.44 -8.72 -27.12
C THR A 538 4.15 -8.19 -26.51
N GLU A 539 3.56 -8.94 -25.59
CA GLU A 539 2.31 -8.59 -24.90
C GLU A 539 2.58 -8.33 -23.42
N CYS A 540 1.75 -7.48 -22.79
CA CYS A 540 1.86 -7.23 -21.36
C CYS A 540 1.58 -8.52 -20.59
N CYS A 541 2.33 -8.76 -19.50
CA CYS A 541 2.27 -10.04 -18.77
C CYS A 541 0.85 -10.44 -18.35
N ILE A 542 0.04 -9.48 -17.89
CA ILE A 542 -1.34 -9.74 -17.47
C ILE A 542 -2.22 -10.27 -18.61
N LEU A 543 -1.99 -9.81 -19.84
CA LEU A 543 -2.74 -10.25 -21.02
C LEU A 543 -2.35 -11.67 -21.42
N THR A 544 -1.05 -11.96 -21.38
CA THR A 544 -0.52 -13.31 -21.60
C THR A 544 -1.17 -14.30 -20.63
N VAL A 545 -1.18 -13.97 -19.33
CA VAL A 545 -1.82 -14.80 -18.28
C VAL A 545 -3.32 -14.94 -18.50
N ALA A 546 -4.02 -13.84 -18.80
CA ALA A 546 -5.46 -13.87 -19.05
C ALA A 546 -5.84 -14.80 -20.21
N LYS A 547 -5.05 -14.78 -21.29
CA LYS A 547 -5.21 -15.61 -22.49
C LYS A 547 -4.87 -17.07 -22.21
N GLU A 548 -3.72 -17.36 -21.59
CA GLU A 548 -3.31 -18.72 -21.20
C GLU A 548 -4.39 -19.40 -20.32
N LEU A 549 -4.95 -18.66 -19.35
CA LEU A 549 -5.98 -19.21 -18.47
C LEU A 549 -7.34 -19.36 -19.16
N MET A 550 -7.70 -18.48 -20.10
CA MET A 550 -8.91 -18.65 -20.90
C MET A 550 -8.92 -19.93 -21.74
N GLU A 551 -7.75 -20.33 -22.24
CA GLU A 551 -7.60 -21.54 -23.04
C GLU A 551 -7.49 -22.81 -22.18
N SER A 552 -7.31 -22.67 -20.86
CA SER A 552 -7.17 -23.79 -19.93
C SER A 552 -8.50 -24.47 -19.59
N ASP A 553 -8.46 -25.81 -19.45
CA ASP A 553 -9.65 -26.59 -19.10
C ASP A 553 -10.18 -26.30 -17.69
N MET A 554 -9.29 -25.92 -16.76
CA MET A 554 -9.66 -25.61 -15.37
C MET A 554 -10.70 -24.50 -15.24
N MET A 555 -10.65 -23.52 -16.15
CA MET A 555 -11.54 -22.36 -16.08
C MET A 555 -12.94 -22.67 -16.62
N LYS A 556 -13.16 -23.84 -17.25
CA LYS A 556 -14.46 -24.26 -17.80
C LYS A 556 -15.54 -24.44 -16.74
N GLU A 557 -15.17 -24.92 -15.56
CA GLU A 557 -16.11 -25.11 -14.46
C GLU A 557 -16.39 -23.81 -13.68
N LYS A 558 -15.42 -22.87 -13.67
CA LYS A 558 -15.43 -21.64 -12.85
C LYS A 558 -15.64 -20.36 -13.66
N PHE A 559 -16.08 -20.51 -14.91
CA PHE A 559 -16.02 -19.44 -15.89
C PHE A 559 -16.89 -18.22 -15.58
N LEU A 560 -17.99 -18.37 -14.86
CA LEU A 560 -18.86 -17.25 -14.50
C LEU A 560 -18.14 -16.24 -13.60
N ASN A 561 -17.45 -16.73 -12.56
CA ASN A 561 -16.67 -15.88 -11.66
C ASN A 561 -15.48 -15.26 -12.41
N TYR A 562 -14.88 -16.01 -13.32
CA TYR A 562 -13.79 -15.52 -14.16
C TYR A 562 -14.21 -14.39 -15.11
N ILE A 563 -15.37 -14.53 -15.77
CA ILE A 563 -15.95 -13.48 -16.60
C ILE A 563 -16.25 -12.24 -15.76
N MET A 564 -16.84 -12.42 -14.58
CA MET A 564 -17.10 -11.33 -13.65
C MET A 564 -15.81 -10.63 -13.22
N PHE A 565 -14.74 -11.37 -12.95
CA PHE A 565 -13.43 -10.82 -12.62
C PHE A 565 -12.88 -9.95 -13.76
N LEU A 566 -12.82 -10.47 -14.98
CA LEU A 566 -12.34 -9.72 -16.15
C LEU A 566 -13.19 -8.49 -16.45
N THR A 567 -14.51 -8.59 -16.26
CA THR A 567 -15.42 -7.45 -16.38
C THR A 567 -15.08 -6.36 -15.37
N LYS A 568 -14.80 -6.75 -14.11
CA LYS A 568 -14.35 -5.81 -13.07
C LYS A 568 -12.99 -5.19 -13.40
N LEU A 569 -12.02 -5.97 -13.89
CA LEU A 569 -10.70 -5.46 -14.29
C LEU A 569 -10.80 -4.44 -15.44
N LYS A 570 -11.68 -4.67 -16.42
CA LYS A 570 -11.98 -3.69 -17.48
C LYS A 570 -12.61 -2.43 -16.87
N SER A 571 -13.61 -2.60 -16.01
CA SER A 571 -14.33 -1.44 -15.42
C SER A 571 -13.44 -0.56 -14.53
N ALA A 572 -12.39 -1.15 -13.93
CA ALA A 572 -11.40 -0.44 -13.13
C ALA A 572 -10.22 0.12 -13.95
N ASP A 573 -10.24 -0.04 -15.28
CA ASP A 573 -9.15 0.36 -16.19
C ASP A 573 -7.79 -0.26 -15.83
N ILE A 574 -7.80 -1.46 -15.26
CA ILE A 574 -6.60 -2.25 -14.96
C ILE A 574 -6.12 -2.94 -16.24
N ILE A 575 -7.09 -3.46 -17.02
CA ILE A 575 -6.88 -3.94 -18.39
C ILE A 575 -7.67 -3.03 -19.33
N PRO A 576 -7.01 -2.31 -20.25
CA PRO A 576 -7.71 -1.49 -21.22
C PRO A 576 -8.68 -2.32 -22.06
N GLY A 577 -9.93 -1.85 -22.20
CA GLY A 577 -10.98 -2.58 -22.92
C GLY A 577 -10.59 -2.96 -24.35
N SER A 578 -9.93 -2.07 -25.10
CA SER A 578 -9.46 -2.38 -26.45
C SER A 578 -8.43 -3.52 -26.49
N LYS A 579 -7.52 -3.60 -25.50
CA LYS A 579 -6.55 -4.69 -25.38
C LYS A 579 -7.23 -6.00 -24.99
N LEU A 580 -8.15 -5.98 -24.04
CA LEU A 580 -8.93 -7.17 -23.66
C LEU A 580 -9.70 -7.72 -24.86
N PHE A 581 -10.31 -6.85 -25.67
CA PHE A 581 -11.04 -7.26 -26.87
C PHE A 581 -10.11 -7.87 -27.93
N LEU A 582 -9.07 -7.13 -28.34
CA LEU A 582 -8.24 -7.49 -29.51
C LEU A 582 -7.20 -8.58 -29.23
N LEU A 583 -6.66 -8.65 -28.01
CA LEU A 583 -5.53 -9.54 -27.67
C LEU A 583 -5.96 -10.79 -26.92
N VAL A 584 -7.13 -10.76 -26.26
CA VAL A 584 -7.63 -11.89 -25.46
C VAL A 584 -8.91 -12.46 -26.07
N ILE A 585 -10.00 -11.68 -26.11
CA ILE A 585 -11.32 -12.22 -26.50
C ILE A 585 -11.34 -12.70 -27.96
N MET A 586 -10.94 -11.84 -28.90
CA MET A 586 -11.01 -12.16 -30.33
C MET A 586 -10.08 -13.34 -30.72
N PRO A 587 -8.83 -13.42 -30.24
CA PRO A 587 -7.98 -14.59 -30.48
C PRO A 587 -8.52 -15.87 -29.85
N CYS A 588 -8.97 -15.83 -28.59
CA CYS A 588 -9.56 -17.01 -27.93
C CYS A 588 -10.83 -17.48 -28.62
N LEU A 589 -11.67 -16.55 -29.10
CA LEU A 589 -12.88 -16.88 -29.86
C LEU A 589 -12.51 -17.51 -31.21
N TYR A 590 -11.55 -16.95 -31.93
CA TYR A 590 -11.06 -17.51 -33.19
C TYR A 590 -10.48 -18.92 -33.00
N ASN A 591 -9.64 -19.13 -31.99
CA ASN A 591 -9.09 -20.45 -31.65
C ASN A 591 -10.21 -21.45 -31.28
N SER A 592 -11.21 -21.00 -30.52
CA SER A 592 -12.36 -21.83 -30.16
C SER A 592 -13.22 -22.20 -31.37
N LEU A 593 -13.37 -21.29 -32.35
CA LEU A 593 -14.05 -21.57 -33.63
C LEU A 593 -13.29 -22.58 -34.48
N LEU A 594 -11.96 -22.42 -34.62
CA LEU A 594 -11.12 -23.35 -35.36
C LEU A 594 -11.20 -24.78 -34.79
N ASN A 595 -11.18 -24.89 -33.46
CA ASN A 595 -11.22 -26.18 -32.76
C ASN A 595 -12.64 -26.69 -32.50
N LYS A 596 -13.68 -25.95 -32.91
CA LYS A 596 -15.10 -26.24 -32.62
C LYS A 596 -15.40 -26.46 -31.12
N ASN A 597 -14.68 -25.73 -30.25
CA ASN A 597 -14.86 -25.80 -28.81
C ASN A 597 -16.06 -24.94 -28.37
N ILE A 598 -17.24 -25.56 -28.27
CA ILE A 598 -18.50 -24.87 -27.93
C ILE A 598 -18.43 -24.17 -26.57
N VAL A 599 -17.76 -24.76 -25.57
CA VAL A 599 -17.60 -24.16 -24.24
C VAL A 599 -16.75 -22.89 -24.31
N GLY A 600 -15.66 -22.92 -25.08
CA GLY A 600 -14.83 -21.73 -25.32
C GLY A 600 -15.62 -20.62 -26.01
N ILE A 601 -16.37 -20.93 -27.07
CA ILE A 601 -17.24 -19.97 -27.76
C ILE A 601 -18.27 -19.38 -26.79
N HIS A 602 -18.91 -20.22 -25.97
CA HIS A 602 -19.87 -19.80 -24.95
C HIS A 602 -19.29 -18.76 -23.99
N MET A 603 -18.11 -19.02 -23.45
CA MET A 603 -17.42 -18.11 -22.54
C MET A 603 -17.14 -16.76 -23.19
N GLN A 604 -16.62 -16.75 -24.43
CA GLN A 604 -16.27 -15.52 -25.12
C GLN A 604 -17.51 -14.68 -25.48
N CYS A 605 -18.58 -15.31 -25.98
CA CYS A 605 -19.84 -14.61 -26.26
C CYS A 605 -20.45 -14.01 -24.99
N LYS A 606 -20.43 -14.76 -23.88
CA LYS A 606 -20.93 -14.27 -22.59
C LYS A 606 -20.08 -13.13 -22.03
N LEU A 607 -18.75 -13.22 -22.16
CA LEU A 607 -17.84 -12.15 -21.75
C LEU A 607 -18.05 -10.89 -22.59
N LEU A 608 -18.26 -11.01 -23.90
CA LEU A 608 -18.58 -9.87 -24.76
C LEU A 608 -19.87 -9.16 -24.30
N LEU A 609 -20.93 -9.92 -24.02
CA LEU A 609 -22.20 -9.38 -23.52
C LEU A 609 -22.07 -8.69 -22.16
N GLN A 610 -21.25 -9.22 -21.26
CA GLN A 610 -21.12 -8.67 -19.91
C GLN A 610 -20.11 -7.52 -19.80
N ALA A 611 -19.01 -7.59 -20.55
CA ALA A 611 -17.92 -6.63 -20.43
C ALA A 611 -18.09 -5.41 -21.32
N TYR A 612 -18.83 -5.48 -22.42
CA TYR A 612 -18.91 -4.39 -23.40
C TYR A 612 -20.32 -3.85 -23.58
N THR A 613 -20.40 -2.53 -23.66
CA THR A 613 -21.59 -1.84 -24.13
C THR A 613 -21.62 -1.81 -25.65
N LEU A 614 -22.81 -1.61 -26.23
CA LEU A 614 -22.96 -1.51 -27.68
C LEU A 614 -22.08 -0.41 -28.30
N ASN A 615 -22.01 0.76 -27.65
CA ASN A 615 -21.22 1.89 -28.14
C ASN A 615 -19.73 1.56 -28.28
N GLU A 616 -19.17 0.76 -27.38
CA GLU A 616 -17.76 0.33 -27.43
C GLU A 616 -17.50 -0.64 -28.59
N LEU A 617 -18.51 -1.43 -28.98
CA LEU A 617 -18.39 -2.42 -30.06
C LEU A 617 -18.64 -1.84 -31.46
N VAL A 618 -19.22 -0.63 -31.58
CA VAL A 618 -19.53 -0.01 -32.88
C VAL A 618 -18.29 0.13 -33.76
N GLU A 619 -17.13 0.44 -33.18
CA GLU A 619 -15.86 0.57 -33.92
C GLU A 619 -15.44 -0.75 -34.59
N TYR A 620 -15.83 -1.89 -34.00
CA TYR A 620 -15.48 -3.23 -34.45
C TYR A 620 -16.65 -3.97 -35.13
N ARG A 621 -17.74 -3.26 -35.45
CA ARG A 621 -19.02 -3.86 -35.88
C ARG A 621 -18.88 -4.86 -37.03
N ALA A 622 -18.18 -4.50 -38.12
CA ALA A 622 -18.11 -5.38 -39.29
C ALA A 622 -17.25 -6.64 -39.05
N PRO A 623 -16.02 -6.55 -38.51
CA PRO A 623 -15.26 -7.73 -38.08
C PRO A 623 -16.01 -8.62 -37.08
N LEU A 624 -16.67 -8.01 -36.09
CA LEU A 624 -17.42 -8.73 -35.06
C LEU A 624 -18.64 -9.45 -35.67
N MET A 625 -19.39 -8.81 -36.56
CA MET A 625 -20.48 -9.46 -37.30
C MET A 625 -20.00 -10.65 -38.12
N ALA A 626 -18.85 -10.54 -38.79
CA ALA A 626 -18.29 -11.66 -39.54
C ALA A 626 -17.91 -12.84 -38.62
N MET A 627 -17.35 -12.54 -37.44
CA MET A 627 -17.01 -13.57 -36.45
C MET A 627 -18.26 -14.18 -35.81
N LEU A 628 -19.27 -13.37 -35.48
CA LEU A 628 -20.56 -13.85 -34.97
C LEU A 628 -21.26 -14.73 -36.01
N GLY A 629 -21.18 -14.43 -37.30
CA GLY A 629 -21.66 -15.33 -38.36
C GLY A 629 -21.01 -16.72 -38.28
N GLN A 630 -19.69 -16.79 -38.06
CA GLN A 630 -18.99 -18.08 -37.85
C GLN A 630 -19.37 -18.75 -36.53
N VAL A 631 -19.63 -17.98 -35.47
CA VAL A 631 -20.18 -18.49 -34.21
C VAL A 631 -21.51 -19.18 -34.48
N LEU A 632 -22.47 -18.49 -35.11
CA LEU A 632 -23.79 -19.06 -35.41
C LEU A 632 -23.65 -20.38 -36.20
N GLU A 633 -22.81 -20.42 -37.23
CA GLU A 633 -22.56 -21.65 -38.02
C GLU A 633 -21.96 -22.79 -37.18
N THR A 634 -21.02 -22.49 -36.30
CA THR A 634 -20.28 -23.51 -35.54
C THR A 634 -21.11 -24.06 -34.39
N VAL A 635 -21.90 -23.21 -33.73
CA VAL A 635 -22.70 -23.61 -32.57
C VAL A 635 -24.04 -24.21 -32.97
N ARG A 636 -24.53 -23.93 -34.17
CA ARG A 636 -25.73 -24.59 -34.72
C ARG A 636 -25.48 -26.10 -34.79
N TRP A 637 -26.41 -26.87 -34.25
CA TRP A 637 -26.26 -28.31 -34.15
C TRP A 637 -27.19 -29.03 -35.12
N LYS A 638 -26.89 -30.32 -35.35
CA LYS A 638 -27.82 -31.31 -35.86
C LYS A 638 -28.10 -32.32 -34.76
N ILE A 639 -29.07 -33.21 -34.94
CA ILE A 639 -29.40 -34.24 -33.96
C ILE A 639 -28.17 -35.03 -33.48
N THR A 640 -27.19 -35.30 -34.37
CA THR A 640 -25.98 -36.07 -34.05
C THR A 640 -24.81 -35.23 -33.51
N THR A 641 -24.93 -33.90 -33.47
CA THR A 641 -23.84 -33.00 -33.04
C THR A 641 -24.30 -32.05 -31.95
N PHE A 642 -25.38 -32.40 -31.25
CA PHE A 642 -25.95 -31.57 -30.20
C PHE A 642 -25.03 -31.52 -28.99
N HIS A 643 -24.81 -30.32 -28.49
CA HIS A 643 -24.14 -30.07 -27.23
C HIS A 643 -25.08 -29.24 -26.35
N THR A 644 -25.16 -29.57 -25.06
CA THR A 644 -26.13 -28.98 -24.12
C THR A 644 -25.99 -27.45 -24.00
N MET A 645 -24.79 -26.91 -24.18
CA MET A 645 -24.52 -25.46 -24.19
C MET A 645 -24.80 -24.77 -25.53
N SER A 646 -25.01 -25.50 -26.62
CA SER A 646 -25.21 -24.91 -27.95
C SER A 646 -26.42 -23.97 -28.03
N PRO A 647 -27.62 -24.31 -27.50
CA PRO A 647 -28.78 -23.41 -27.56
C PRO A 647 -28.53 -22.06 -26.89
N LEU A 648 -27.97 -22.07 -25.68
CA LEU A 648 -27.70 -20.85 -24.93
C LEU A 648 -26.59 -20.01 -25.58
N THR A 649 -25.57 -20.68 -26.13
CA THR A 649 -24.48 -20.00 -26.87
C THR A 649 -24.98 -19.34 -28.15
N LEU A 650 -25.86 -20.04 -28.88
CA LEU A 650 -26.50 -19.53 -30.08
C LEU A 650 -27.36 -18.31 -29.76
N HIS A 651 -28.14 -18.36 -28.68
CA HIS A 651 -28.92 -17.23 -28.18
C HIS A 651 -28.04 -15.99 -27.94
N TYR A 652 -26.94 -16.13 -27.20
CA TYR A 652 -25.99 -15.02 -26.98
C TYR A 652 -25.41 -14.48 -28.29
N GLY A 653 -25.08 -15.36 -29.24
CA GLY A 653 -24.59 -14.96 -30.56
C GLY A 653 -25.62 -14.15 -31.36
N ILE A 654 -26.89 -14.58 -31.35
CA ILE A 654 -28.00 -13.90 -32.02
C ILE A 654 -28.30 -12.56 -31.37
N GLU A 655 -28.31 -12.50 -30.03
CA GLU A 655 -28.53 -11.27 -29.27
C GLU A 655 -27.47 -10.22 -29.59
N LEU A 656 -26.19 -10.60 -29.54
CA LEU A 656 -25.08 -9.73 -29.94
C LEU A 656 -25.20 -9.28 -31.39
N LEU A 657 -25.47 -10.21 -32.32
CA LEU A 657 -25.58 -9.91 -33.74
C LEU A 657 -26.72 -8.92 -34.01
N SER A 658 -27.90 -9.16 -33.43
CA SER A 658 -29.08 -8.32 -33.60
C SER A 658 -28.83 -6.93 -33.03
N SER A 659 -28.23 -6.85 -31.83
CA SER A 659 -27.91 -5.57 -31.19
C SER A 659 -26.90 -4.75 -32.01
N ILE A 660 -25.90 -5.40 -32.62
CA ILE A 660 -24.93 -4.72 -33.51
C ILE A 660 -25.61 -4.28 -34.81
N LEU A 661 -26.48 -5.12 -35.39
CA LEU A 661 -27.23 -4.77 -36.60
C LEU A 661 -28.15 -3.56 -36.38
N ASP A 662 -28.78 -3.47 -35.22
CA ASP A 662 -29.66 -2.35 -34.85
C ASP A 662 -28.90 -1.01 -34.74
N THR A 663 -27.58 -1.03 -34.63
CA THR A 663 -26.77 0.21 -34.70
C THR A 663 -26.71 0.83 -36.10
N TYR A 664 -27.07 0.09 -37.15
CA TYR A 664 -27.26 0.67 -38.48
C TYR A 664 -28.58 1.40 -38.55
N SER A 665 -28.51 2.73 -38.69
CA SER A 665 -29.66 3.65 -38.69
C SER A 665 -30.67 3.48 -39.83
N GLN A 666 -30.49 2.48 -40.72
CA GLN A 666 -31.46 1.88 -41.66
C GLN A 666 -30.77 1.02 -42.74
N GLN A 667 -29.50 1.29 -43.05
CA GLN A 667 -28.76 0.59 -44.11
C GLN A 667 -27.28 0.41 -43.74
N ILE A 668 -26.74 -0.77 -44.06
CA ILE A 668 -25.32 -1.08 -43.91
C ILE A 668 -24.52 -0.33 -44.99
N PRO A 669 -23.44 0.40 -44.66
CA PRO A 669 -22.60 1.10 -45.64
C PRO A 669 -22.05 0.15 -46.71
N GLU A 670 -22.03 0.59 -47.97
CA GLU A 670 -21.70 -0.27 -49.13
C GLU A 670 -20.36 -1.01 -49.01
N LYS A 671 -19.32 -0.35 -48.45
CA LYS A 671 -18.00 -0.95 -48.25
C LYS A 671 -18.04 -2.12 -47.26
N GLU A 672 -18.73 -1.94 -46.14
CA GLU A 672 -18.91 -2.97 -45.11
C GLU A 672 -19.83 -4.08 -45.62
N GLN A 673 -20.90 -3.70 -46.34
CA GLN A 673 -21.84 -4.63 -46.97
C GLN A 673 -21.12 -5.57 -47.95
N TYR A 674 -20.28 -5.04 -48.83
CA TYR A 674 -19.49 -5.84 -49.77
C TYR A 674 -18.52 -6.78 -49.03
N TRP A 675 -17.80 -6.25 -48.04
CA TRP A 675 -16.84 -7.04 -47.26
C TRP A 675 -17.50 -8.19 -46.49
N LEU A 676 -18.63 -7.92 -45.82
CA LEU A 676 -19.42 -8.94 -45.11
C LEU A 676 -19.93 -10.01 -46.06
N LYS A 677 -20.48 -9.63 -47.23
CA LYS A 677 -20.91 -10.59 -48.26
C LYS A 677 -19.76 -11.48 -48.74
N VAL A 678 -18.53 -10.96 -48.79
CA VAL A 678 -17.35 -11.75 -49.16
C VAL A 678 -16.93 -12.72 -48.05
N LYS A 679 -17.01 -12.31 -46.79
CA LYS A 679 -16.60 -13.14 -45.64
C LYS A 679 -17.64 -14.19 -45.25
N LEU A 680 -18.91 -13.94 -45.53
CA LEU A 680 -20.04 -14.77 -45.11
C LEU A 680 -20.74 -15.47 -46.30
N ARG A 681 -20.00 -15.87 -47.34
CA ARG A 681 -20.56 -16.38 -48.61
C ARG A 681 -21.41 -17.65 -48.49
N ASN A 682 -21.15 -18.49 -47.48
CA ASN A 682 -21.72 -19.83 -47.36
C ASN A 682 -22.50 -20.02 -46.05
N ILE A 683 -23.21 -18.98 -45.58
CA ILE A 683 -24.05 -19.07 -44.38
C ILE A 683 -25.20 -20.06 -44.62
N ASP A 684 -25.47 -20.92 -43.64
CA ASP A 684 -26.61 -21.84 -43.63
C ASP A 684 -27.94 -21.07 -43.63
N PRO A 685 -28.96 -21.54 -44.37
CA PRO A 685 -30.27 -20.88 -44.41
C PRO A 685 -30.86 -20.52 -43.04
N LEU A 686 -30.63 -21.33 -42.00
CA LEU A 686 -31.09 -21.03 -40.63
C LEU A 686 -30.51 -19.73 -40.09
N ASN A 687 -29.26 -19.43 -40.41
CA ASN A 687 -28.55 -18.25 -39.95
C ASN A 687 -28.74 -17.06 -40.90
N LEU A 688 -29.09 -17.31 -42.17
CA LEU A 688 -29.32 -16.29 -43.19
C LEU A 688 -30.40 -15.28 -42.80
N TYR A 689 -31.44 -15.72 -42.08
CA TYR A 689 -32.52 -14.86 -41.59
C TYR A 689 -32.00 -13.69 -40.74
N TYR A 690 -31.05 -13.95 -39.84
CA TYR A 690 -30.48 -12.92 -38.97
C TYR A 690 -29.63 -11.90 -39.74
N PHE A 691 -29.24 -12.22 -40.98
CA PHE A 691 -28.55 -11.32 -41.88
C PHE A 691 -29.43 -10.87 -43.07
N ARG A 692 -30.77 -10.91 -42.93
CA ARG A 692 -31.70 -10.51 -44.01
C ARG A 692 -31.48 -9.09 -44.54
N GLN A 693 -31.02 -8.15 -43.71
CA GLN A 693 -30.65 -6.79 -44.16
C GLN A 693 -29.47 -6.79 -45.14
N LEU A 694 -28.62 -7.81 -45.11
CA LEU A 694 -27.44 -7.94 -45.98
C LEU A 694 -27.79 -8.54 -47.35
N TRP A 695 -28.58 -9.62 -47.38
CA TRP A 695 -28.86 -10.40 -48.59
C TRP A 695 -30.27 -10.26 -49.15
N ASN A 696 -31.24 -9.75 -48.38
CA ASN A 696 -32.65 -9.70 -48.73
C ASN A 696 -33.17 -11.05 -49.31
N PRO A 697 -33.09 -12.14 -48.52
CA PRO A 697 -33.51 -13.47 -48.98
C PRO A 697 -35.01 -13.50 -49.33
N PRO A 698 -35.44 -14.38 -50.24
CA PRO A 698 -36.86 -14.55 -50.57
C PRO A 698 -37.63 -15.13 -49.38
N GLY A 699 -38.82 -14.59 -49.10
CA GLY A 699 -39.69 -15.00 -47.98
C GLY A 699 -39.90 -13.86 -46.97
N ASP A 700 -41.13 -13.74 -46.45
CA ASP A 700 -41.51 -12.66 -45.53
C ASP A 700 -41.42 -13.10 -44.06
N THR A 701 -41.43 -14.40 -43.79
CA THR A 701 -41.40 -14.99 -42.44
C THR A 701 -40.12 -15.77 -42.18
N PHE A 702 -39.83 -16.09 -40.91
CA PHE A 702 -38.65 -16.88 -40.54
C PHE A 702 -38.67 -18.26 -41.23
N LEU A 703 -39.81 -18.95 -41.17
CA LEU A 703 -39.97 -20.27 -41.76
C LEU A 703 -39.87 -20.25 -43.30
N GLU A 704 -40.38 -19.21 -43.96
CA GLU A 704 -40.23 -19.06 -45.41
C GLU A 704 -38.76 -18.87 -45.82
N VAL A 705 -38.02 -18.03 -45.10
CA VAL A 705 -36.60 -17.74 -45.38
C VAL A 705 -35.74 -19.00 -45.20
N ILE A 706 -35.95 -19.78 -44.14
CA ILE A 706 -35.12 -20.97 -43.87
C ILE A 706 -35.50 -22.18 -44.74
N THR A 707 -36.76 -22.30 -45.18
CA THR A 707 -37.21 -23.45 -45.98
C THR A 707 -37.29 -23.18 -47.48
N GLY A 708 -37.27 -21.91 -47.89
CA GLY A 708 -37.47 -21.46 -49.27
C GLY A 708 -38.87 -21.77 -49.83
N VAL A 709 -39.86 -22.02 -48.98
CA VAL A 709 -41.23 -22.38 -49.38
C VAL A 709 -42.21 -21.39 -48.76
N HIS A 710 -43.07 -20.82 -49.61
CA HIS A 710 -44.17 -19.96 -49.17
C HIS A 710 -45.24 -20.75 -48.43
N ILE A 711 -45.73 -20.16 -47.34
CA ILE A 711 -46.69 -20.80 -46.44
C ILE A 711 -48.12 -20.41 -46.86
N TYR A 712 -48.95 -21.40 -47.19
CA TYR A 712 -50.35 -21.20 -47.58
C TYR A 712 -51.22 -22.36 -47.12
N LYS A 713 -52.54 -22.14 -47.01
CA LYS A 713 -53.49 -23.06 -46.36
C LYS A 713 -53.61 -24.45 -46.99
N GLU A 714 -53.27 -24.59 -48.26
CA GLU A 714 -53.41 -25.82 -49.05
C GLU A 714 -52.07 -26.55 -49.28
N MET A 715 -51.02 -26.19 -48.53
CA MET A 715 -49.73 -26.85 -48.64
C MET A 715 -49.76 -28.30 -48.12
N ASP A 716 -48.89 -29.14 -48.67
CA ASP A 716 -48.73 -30.52 -48.22
C ASP A 716 -48.18 -30.57 -46.78
N VAL A 717 -49.06 -30.98 -45.87
CA VAL A 717 -48.80 -31.05 -44.44
C VAL A 717 -47.76 -32.13 -44.11
N GLU A 718 -47.76 -33.26 -44.82
CA GLU A 718 -46.78 -34.34 -44.56
C GLU A 718 -45.37 -33.88 -44.92
N HIS A 719 -45.23 -33.22 -46.08
CA HIS A 719 -43.95 -32.64 -46.51
C HIS A 719 -43.49 -31.49 -45.60
N LEU A 720 -44.42 -30.67 -45.11
CA LEU A 720 -44.14 -29.63 -44.12
C LEU A 720 -43.62 -30.25 -42.80
N THR A 721 -44.33 -31.24 -42.26
CA THR A 721 -43.94 -31.95 -41.03
C THR A 721 -42.55 -32.59 -41.17
N ALA A 722 -42.25 -33.23 -42.30
CA ALA A 722 -40.94 -33.82 -42.57
C ALA A 722 -39.80 -32.80 -42.69
N ARG A 723 -40.10 -31.56 -43.12
CA ARG A 723 -39.14 -30.46 -43.11
C ARG A 723 -38.97 -29.86 -41.72
N LEU A 724 -40.07 -29.67 -41.01
CA LEU A 724 -40.06 -29.15 -39.64
C LEU A 724 -39.28 -30.06 -38.70
N SER A 725 -39.36 -31.38 -38.83
CA SER A 725 -38.56 -32.30 -38.00
C SER A 725 -37.04 -32.08 -38.15
N LYS A 726 -36.58 -31.66 -39.34
CA LYS A 726 -35.16 -31.31 -39.59
C LYS A 726 -34.78 -29.92 -39.06
N VAL A 727 -35.72 -28.99 -39.04
CA VAL A 727 -35.49 -27.61 -38.59
C VAL A 727 -35.57 -27.53 -37.06
N LEU A 728 -36.62 -28.09 -36.48
CA LEU A 728 -36.91 -28.02 -35.04
C LEU A 728 -35.81 -28.63 -34.18
N CYS A 729 -35.14 -29.68 -34.67
CA CYS A 729 -34.01 -30.29 -33.97
C CYS A 729 -32.76 -29.43 -33.96
N SER A 730 -32.75 -28.28 -34.64
CA SER A 730 -31.61 -27.38 -34.77
C SER A 730 -31.95 -25.94 -34.36
N THR A 731 -33.07 -25.67 -33.68
CA THR A 731 -33.56 -24.32 -33.37
C THR A 731 -33.67 -23.99 -31.89
N THR A 732 -33.58 -22.70 -31.56
CA THR A 732 -33.75 -22.15 -30.20
C THR A 732 -35.24 -22.09 -29.80
N PRO A 733 -35.57 -21.93 -28.51
CA PRO A 733 -36.96 -21.80 -28.07
C PRO A 733 -37.67 -20.58 -28.70
N GLU A 734 -36.97 -19.47 -28.92
CA GLU A 734 -37.52 -18.29 -29.60
C GLU A 734 -37.86 -18.57 -31.06
N GLU A 735 -37.03 -19.34 -31.75
CA GLU A 735 -37.28 -19.76 -33.13
C GLU A 735 -38.45 -20.75 -33.22
N TRP A 736 -38.61 -21.66 -32.24
CA TRP A 736 -39.81 -22.50 -32.14
C TRP A 736 -41.08 -21.65 -32.02
N ASN A 737 -41.04 -20.59 -31.21
CA ASN A 737 -42.14 -19.64 -31.08
C ASN A 737 -42.41 -18.89 -32.40
N GLN A 738 -41.36 -18.51 -33.13
CA GLN A 738 -41.51 -17.83 -34.41
C GLN A 738 -42.10 -18.77 -35.48
N ILE A 739 -41.62 -20.01 -35.56
CA ILE A 739 -42.16 -21.04 -36.46
C ILE A 739 -43.64 -21.27 -36.17
N TRP A 740 -44.04 -21.32 -34.90
CA TRP A 740 -45.45 -21.44 -34.53
C TRP A 740 -46.28 -20.28 -35.07
N LYS A 741 -45.83 -19.03 -34.87
CA LYS A 741 -46.50 -17.83 -35.37
C LYS A 741 -46.60 -17.81 -36.89
N ASP A 742 -45.54 -18.20 -37.59
CA ASP A 742 -45.51 -18.24 -39.05
C ASP A 742 -46.52 -19.24 -39.63
N LEU A 743 -46.95 -20.22 -38.83
CA LEU A 743 -47.92 -21.26 -39.21
C LEU A 743 -49.34 -21.02 -38.64
N GLU A 744 -49.63 -19.85 -38.05
CA GLU A 744 -50.96 -19.48 -37.53
C GLU A 744 -52.06 -19.39 -38.61
N ILE A 745 -51.71 -19.56 -39.89
CA ILE A 745 -52.66 -19.79 -40.97
C ILE A 745 -53.48 -21.09 -40.79
N PHE A 746 -52.97 -22.05 -40.00
CA PHE A 746 -53.64 -23.29 -39.63
C PHE A 746 -54.40 -23.15 -38.31
N THR A 747 -55.40 -24.04 -38.09
CA THR A 747 -56.09 -24.08 -36.78
C THR A 747 -55.13 -24.56 -35.69
N LYS A 748 -55.30 -24.08 -34.45
CA LYS A 748 -54.44 -24.45 -33.31
C LYS A 748 -54.27 -25.96 -33.13
N ARG A 749 -55.35 -26.74 -33.30
CA ARG A 749 -55.33 -28.20 -33.22
C ARG A 749 -54.48 -28.83 -34.33
N HIS A 750 -54.63 -28.33 -35.56
CA HIS A 750 -53.85 -28.82 -36.70
C HIS A 750 -52.37 -28.46 -36.56
N LEU A 751 -52.07 -27.23 -36.12
CA LEU A 751 -50.70 -26.78 -35.85
C LEU A 751 -50.03 -27.61 -34.75
N TYR A 752 -50.76 -27.91 -33.67
CA TYR A 752 -50.28 -28.79 -32.62
C TYR A 752 -50.04 -30.23 -33.12
N ASN A 753 -50.81 -30.73 -34.11
CA ASN A 753 -50.55 -32.03 -34.75
C ASN A 753 -49.26 -31.99 -35.55
N ILE A 754 -49.04 -30.95 -36.35
CA ILE A 754 -47.81 -30.77 -37.15
C ILE A 754 -46.56 -30.81 -36.26
N PHE A 755 -46.56 -30.03 -35.17
CA PHE A 755 -45.43 -30.03 -34.22
C PHE A 755 -45.24 -31.38 -33.52
N HIS A 756 -46.34 -32.03 -33.11
CA HIS A 756 -46.28 -33.34 -32.48
C HIS A 756 -45.70 -34.41 -33.42
N GLU A 757 -46.18 -34.47 -34.67
CA GLU A 757 -45.68 -35.41 -35.67
C GLU A 757 -44.21 -35.12 -36.01
N ALA A 758 -43.81 -33.86 -36.09
CA ALA A 758 -42.42 -33.50 -36.32
C ALA A 758 -41.50 -33.96 -35.17
N VAL A 759 -41.92 -33.78 -33.91
CA VAL A 759 -41.20 -34.29 -32.73
C VAL A 759 -41.20 -35.81 -32.69
N LEU A 760 -42.30 -36.45 -33.08
CA LEU A 760 -42.39 -37.91 -33.19
C LEU A 760 -41.39 -38.46 -34.21
N LEU A 761 -41.23 -37.80 -35.36
CA LEU A 761 -40.21 -38.16 -36.35
C LEU A 761 -38.78 -38.01 -35.80
N ILE A 762 -38.53 -37.00 -34.95
CA ILE A 762 -37.24 -36.84 -34.25
C ILE A 762 -37.01 -38.00 -33.28
N ALA A 763 -38.02 -38.36 -32.47
CA ALA A 763 -37.96 -39.50 -31.55
C ALA A 763 -37.75 -40.84 -32.29
N MET A 764 -38.40 -41.02 -33.44
CA MET A 764 -38.17 -42.19 -34.31
C MET A 764 -36.77 -42.23 -34.90
N ALA A 765 -36.17 -41.07 -35.20
CA ALA A 765 -34.79 -40.99 -35.69
C ALA A 765 -33.78 -41.30 -34.57
N GLU A 766 -34.01 -40.76 -33.38
CA GLU A 766 -33.20 -40.99 -32.18
C GLU A 766 -33.20 -42.46 -31.78
N SER A 767 -34.39 -43.07 -31.62
CA SER A 767 -34.51 -44.49 -31.24
C SER A 767 -33.81 -45.47 -32.17
N LYS A 768 -33.58 -45.10 -33.44
CA LYS A 768 -32.82 -45.92 -34.42
C LYS A 768 -31.30 -45.67 -34.39
N HIS A 769 -30.86 -44.55 -33.84
CA HIS A 769 -29.47 -44.07 -33.91
C HIS A 769 -28.98 -43.47 -32.58
N ARG A 770 -29.43 -44.03 -31.45
CA ARG A 770 -29.21 -43.48 -30.11
C ARG A 770 -27.72 -43.32 -29.77
N THR A 771 -27.41 -42.12 -29.28
CA THR A 771 -26.15 -41.64 -28.71
C THR A 771 -26.48 -40.63 -27.61
N ASP A 772 -25.53 -40.27 -26.76
CA ASP A 772 -25.75 -39.28 -25.70
C ASP A 772 -26.14 -37.91 -26.28
N GLU A 773 -25.57 -37.54 -27.43
CA GLU A 773 -25.89 -36.30 -28.15
C GLU A 773 -27.30 -36.32 -28.73
N THR A 774 -27.69 -37.41 -29.43
CA THR A 774 -29.03 -37.50 -30.03
C THR A 774 -30.12 -37.57 -28.97
N TRP A 775 -29.86 -38.26 -27.86
CA TRP A 775 -30.76 -38.32 -26.71
C TRP A 775 -30.93 -36.95 -26.06
N SER A 776 -29.82 -36.25 -25.81
CA SER A 776 -29.83 -34.90 -25.26
C SER A 776 -30.56 -33.91 -26.18
N CYS A 777 -30.41 -34.06 -27.49
CA CYS A 777 -31.12 -33.26 -28.49
C CYS A 777 -32.64 -33.52 -28.44
N LEU A 778 -33.05 -34.78 -28.29
CA LEU A 778 -34.46 -35.15 -28.16
C LEU A 778 -35.06 -34.58 -26.87
N MET A 779 -34.36 -34.67 -25.74
CA MET A 779 -34.81 -34.08 -24.48
C MET A 779 -35.00 -32.56 -24.59
N TYR A 780 -34.06 -31.88 -25.25
CA TYR A 780 -34.19 -30.46 -25.55
C TYR A 780 -35.41 -30.15 -26.45
N CYS A 781 -35.68 -30.98 -27.45
CA CYS A 781 -36.88 -30.83 -28.28
C CYS A 781 -38.17 -31.06 -27.49
N PHE A 782 -38.17 -31.98 -26.51
CA PHE A 782 -39.31 -32.18 -25.62
C PHE A 782 -39.55 -30.97 -24.73
N ASP A 783 -38.50 -30.40 -24.12
CA ASP A 783 -38.61 -29.17 -23.33
C ASP A 783 -39.29 -28.05 -24.15
N ASN A 784 -38.83 -27.83 -25.39
CA ASN A 784 -39.41 -26.83 -26.28
C ASN A 784 -40.85 -27.16 -26.69
N PHE A 785 -41.15 -28.42 -26.98
CA PHE A 785 -42.50 -28.85 -27.33
C PHE A 785 -43.49 -28.65 -26.18
N ILE A 786 -43.07 -28.97 -24.95
CA ILE A 786 -43.86 -28.76 -23.74
C ILE A 786 -44.12 -27.26 -23.54
N GLU A 787 -43.09 -26.43 -23.72
CA GLU A 787 -43.24 -24.98 -23.57
C GLU A 787 -44.20 -24.39 -24.62
N ILE A 788 -44.07 -24.78 -25.89
CA ILE A 788 -45.00 -24.38 -26.95
C ILE A 788 -46.43 -24.86 -26.66
N THR A 789 -46.58 -26.10 -26.16
CA THR A 789 -47.88 -26.64 -25.76
C THR A 789 -48.53 -25.78 -24.68
N ARG A 790 -47.75 -25.40 -23.65
CA ARG A 790 -48.20 -24.56 -22.54
C ARG A 790 -48.57 -23.15 -23.00
N CYS A 791 -47.72 -22.51 -23.79
CA CYS A 791 -47.86 -21.09 -24.14
C CYS A 791 -48.88 -20.82 -25.25
N HIS A 792 -49.00 -21.71 -26.24
CA HIS A 792 -49.78 -21.42 -27.46
C HIS A 792 -51.01 -22.31 -27.64
N TYR A 793 -50.93 -23.58 -27.24
CA TYR A 793 -52.00 -24.55 -27.44
C TYR A 793 -53.00 -24.58 -26.28
N LEU A 794 -52.50 -24.74 -25.05
CA LEU A 794 -53.32 -24.72 -23.84
C LEU A 794 -53.76 -23.29 -23.52
N LYS A 795 -55.03 -23.15 -23.12
CA LYS A 795 -55.61 -21.88 -22.64
C LYS A 795 -55.80 -21.97 -21.12
N LYS A 796 -56.00 -20.83 -20.47
CA LYS A 796 -56.29 -20.78 -19.03
C LYS A 796 -57.57 -21.55 -18.65
N GLU A 797 -58.59 -21.49 -19.50
CA GLU A 797 -59.75 -22.39 -19.47
C GLU A 797 -59.57 -23.43 -20.60
N MET A 798 -59.26 -24.67 -20.24
CA MET A 798 -58.98 -25.74 -21.20
C MET A 798 -60.25 -26.53 -21.47
N ASP A 799 -60.51 -26.87 -22.74
CA ASP A 799 -61.58 -27.81 -23.05
C ASP A 799 -61.10 -29.27 -22.83
N GLU A 800 -62.04 -30.18 -22.52
CA GLU A 800 -61.71 -31.60 -22.28
C GLU A 800 -61.03 -32.25 -23.50
N ASN A 801 -61.33 -31.78 -24.71
CA ASN A 801 -60.73 -32.32 -25.93
C ASN A 801 -59.27 -31.90 -26.08
N GLN A 802 -58.90 -30.69 -25.66
CA GLN A 802 -57.53 -30.18 -25.64
C GLN A 802 -56.69 -30.96 -24.63
N ILE A 803 -57.22 -31.19 -23.42
CA ILE A 803 -56.54 -32.00 -22.40
C ILE A 803 -56.35 -33.43 -22.93
N LYS A 804 -57.40 -34.03 -23.50
CA LYS A 804 -57.34 -35.37 -24.09
C LYS A 804 -56.31 -35.46 -25.22
N ASP A 805 -56.30 -34.48 -26.13
CA ASP A 805 -55.35 -34.42 -27.24
C ASP A 805 -53.89 -34.31 -26.75
N VAL A 806 -53.62 -33.49 -25.72
CA VAL A 806 -52.26 -33.36 -25.13
C VAL A 806 -51.83 -34.66 -24.47
N VAL A 807 -52.68 -35.24 -23.61
CA VAL A 807 -52.36 -36.48 -22.89
C VAL A 807 -52.12 -37.62 -23.87
N GLU A 808 -52.99 -37.80 -24.87
CA GLU A 808 -52.83 -38.85 -25.88
C GLU A 808 -51.51 -38.70 -26.65
N LYS A 809 -51.13 -37.49 -27.01
CA LYS A 809 -49.90 -37.21 -27.74
C LYS A 809 -48.63 -37.41 -26.93
N LEU A 810 -48.63 -37.05 -25.65
CA LEU A 810 -47.50 -37.32 -24.74
C LEU A 810 -47.32 -38.82 -24.50
N ILE A 811 -48.43 -39.58 -24.42
CA ILE A 811 -48.39 -41.05 -24.37
C ILE A 811 -47.83 -41.61 -25.69
N LEU A 812 -48.20 -41.05 -26.84
CA LEU A 812 -47.63 -41.49 -28.12
C LEU A 812 -46.12 -41.25 -28.21
N LEU A 813 -45.60 -40.16 -27.65
CA LEU A 813 -44.15 -39.89 -27.60
C LEU A 813 -43.42 -40.81 -26.63
N GLU A 814 -44.03 -41.12 -25.47
CA GLU A 814 -43.51 -42.07 -24.48
C GLU A 814 -43.16 -43.42 -25.11
N ASN A 815 -44.01 -43.91 -26.01
CA ASN A 815 -43.83 -45.18 -26.69
C ASN A 815 -42.52 -45.32 -27.50
N PHE A 816 -41.84 -44.21 -27.79
CA PHE A 816 -40.57 -44.19 -28.54
C PHE A 816 -39.35 -43.93 -27.64
N VAL A 817 -39.55 -43.80 -26.33
CA VAL A 817 -38.50 -43.65 -25.32
C VAL A 817 -38.31 -45.00 -24.61
N SER A 818 -37.41 -45.85 -25.11
CA SER A 818 -37.22 -47.22 -24.59
C SER A 818 -36.41 -47.30 -23.30
N ASP A 819 -35.39 -46.44 -23.15
CA ASP A 819 -34.45 -46.42 -22.03
C ASP A 819 -34.40 -44.99 -21.45
N ASP A 820 -34.40 -44.84 -20.13
CA ASP A 820 -34.43 -43.56 -19.37
C ASP A 820 -35.77 -42.80 -19.35
N ILE A 821 -36.86 -43.56 -19.25
CA ILE A 821 -38.21 -43.04 -19.10
C ILE A 821 -38.39 -42.07 -17.92
N ASP A 822 -37.63 -42.23 -16.83
CA ASP A 822 -37.67 -41.32 -15.67
C ASP A 822 -37.29 -39.89 -16.07
N VAL A 823 -36.31 -39.74 -16.97
CA VAL A 823 -35.88 -38.43 -17.48
C VAL A 823 -36.99 -37.80 -18.31
N TYR A 824 -37.58 -38.54 -19.25
CA TYR A 824 -38.73 -38.06 -20.02
C TYR A 824 -39.92 -37.70 -19.12
N SER A 825 -40.23 -38.55 -18.14
CA SER A 825 -41.30 -38.35 -17.16
C SER A 825 -41.11 -37.05 -16.39
N SER A 826 -39.87 -36.76 -15.97
CA SER A 826 -39.52 -35.50 -15.30
C SER A 826 -39.72 -34.27 -16.20
N LYS A 827 -39.45 -34.39 -17.51
CA LYS A 827 -39.63 -33.29 -18.47
C LYS A 827 -41.09 -32.98 -18.71
N VAL A 828 -41.96 -33.99 -18.86
CA VAL A 828 -43.39 -33.78 -19.11
C VAL A 828 -44.17 -33.42 -17.86
N LEU A 829 -43.68 -33.75 -16.65
CA LEU A 829 -44.39 -33.49 -15.39
C LEU A 829 -44.96 -32.06 -15.26
N PRO A 830 -44.22 -30.97 -15.60
CA PRO A 830 -44.73 -29.61 -15.51
C PRO A 830 -46.01 -29.36 -16.31
N ILE A 831 -46.21 -30.03 -17.45
CA ILE A 831 -47.45 -29.87 -18.23
C ILE A 831 -48.64 -30.56 -17.58
N PHE A 832 -48.41 -31.73 -16.96
CA PHE A 832 -49.44 -32.42 -16.19
C PHE A 832 -49.80 -31.63 -14.94
N THR A 833 -48.82 -31.08 -14.22
CA THR A 833 -49.07 -30.19 -13.08
C THR A 833 -49.86 -28.96 -13.53
N TYR A 834 -49.47 -28.30 -14.62
CA TYR A 834 -50.20 -27.15 -15.16
C TYR A 834 -51.65 -27.49 -15.52
N MET A 835 -51.91 -28.66 -16.11
CA MET A 835 -53.28 -29.13 -16.37
C MET A 835 -54.05 -29.38 -15.06
N ALA A 836 -53.41 -29.95 -14.04
CA ALA A 836 -54.04 -30.32 -12.76
C ALA A 836 -54.40 -29.12 -11.90
N GLU A 837 -53.57 -28.07 -11.94
CA GLU A 837 -53.83 -26.81 -11.24
C GLU A 837 -55.06 -26.07 -11.80
N ASN A 838 -55.37 -26.27 -13.08
CA ASN A 838 -56.39 -25.49 -13.79
C ASN A 838 -57.67 -26.29 -14.09
N ASN A 839 -57.64 -27.63 -14.08
CA ASN A 839 -58.80 -28.50 -14.34
C ASN A 839 -58.68 -29.86 -13.60
N ASP A 840 -59.80 -30.46 -13.20
CA ASP A 840 -59.84 -31.88 -12.81
C ASP A 840 -59.99 -32.75 -14.06
N TYR A 841 -58.92 -33.43 -14.44
CA TYR A 841 -58.88 -34.33 -15.61
C TYR A 841 -58.61 -35.79 -15.24
N SER A 842 -58.82 -36.17 -13.98
CA SER A 842 -58.64 -37.54 -13.48
C SER A 842 -59.43 -38.58 -14.29
N SER A 843 -60.64 -38.23 -14.74
CA SER A 843 -61.48 -39.07 -15.61
C SER A 843 -60.86 -39.30 -17.00
N ILE A 844 -60.25 -38.27 -17.59
CA ILE A 844 -59.55 -38.33 -18.87
C ILE A 844 -58.30 -39.19 -18.74
N TRP A 845 -57.51 -38.99 -17.68
CA TRP A 845 -56.33 -39.80 -17.38
C TRP A 845 -56.69 -41.29 -17.23
N ASN A 846 -57.71 -41.62 -16.43
CA ASN A 846 -58.19 -42.99 -16.27
C ASN A 846 -58.67 -43.61 -17.59
N SER A 847 -59.22 -42.79 -18.49
CA SER A 847 -59.66 -43.26 -19.81
C SER A 847 -58.51 -43.51 -20.80
N LEU A 848 -57.32 -42.92 -20.59
CA LEU A 848 -56.19 -42.99 -21.52
C LEU A 848 -55.00 -43.78 -20.98
N SER A 849 -54.89 -43.98 -19.66
CA SER A 849 -53.77 -44.67 -19.01
C SER A 849 -53.57 -46.10 -19.53
N HIS A 850 -54.63 -46.78 -19.97
CA HIS A 850 -54.55 -48.09 -20.62
C HIS A 850 -53.76 -48.12 -21.94
N LYS A 851 -53.51 -46.95 -22.56
CA LYS A 851 -52.69 -46.82 -23.78
C LYS A 851 -51.19 -46.69 -23.51
N ILE A 852 -50.80 -46.49 -22.25
CA ILE A 852 -49.39 -46.37 -21.83
C ILE A 852 -48.75 -47.77 -21.89
N LYS A 853 -47.61 -47.90 -22.57
CA LYS A 853 -46.89 -49.18 -22.63
C LYS A 853 -45.90 -49.35 -21.49
N ASN A 854 -45.27 -48.26 -21.04
CA ASN A 854 -44.30 -48.32 -19.94
C ASN A 854 -44.97 -48.08 -18.58
N LYS A 855 -44.94 -49.11 -17.73
CA LYS A 855 -45.52 -49.06 -16.38
C LYS A 855 -44.86 -47.99 -15.51
N THR A 856 -43.55 -47.78 -15.64
CA THR A 856 -42.81 -46.80 -14.83
C THR A 856 -43.27 -45.36 -15.09
N PHE A 857 -43.57 -45.00 -16.35
CA PHE A 857 -44.15 -43.71 -16.71
C PHE A 857 -45.53 -43.51 -16.05
N SER A 858 -46.39 -44.52 -16.12
CA SER A 858 -47.71 -44.49 -15.49
C SER A 858 -47.60 -44.33 -13.98
N ASP A 859 -46.74 -45.12 -13.33
CA ASP A 859 -46.53 -45.10 -11.88
C ASP A 859 -45.96 -43.74 -11.44
N PHE A 860 -45.03 -43.16 -12.20
CA PHE A 860 -44.44 -41.84 -11.94
C PHE A 860 -45.50 -40.72 -11.95
N ILE A 861 -46.34 -40.66 -12.99
CA ILE A 861 -47.37 -39.62 -13.10
C ILE A 861 -48.48 -39.83 -12.05
N ASN A 862 -48.90 -41.07 -11.80
CA ASN A 862 -49.88 -41.41 -10.76
C ASN A 862 -49.42 -40.96 -9.38
N LYS A 863 -48.16 -41.23 -9.04
CA LYS A 863 -47.56 -40.85 -7.76
C LYS A 863 -47.46 -39.33 -7.60
N HIS A 864 -46.95 -38.63 -8.63
CA HIS A 864 -46.62 -37.21 -8.51
C HIS A 864 -47.80 -36.25 -8.77
N ILE A 865 -48.80 -36.65 -9.54
CA ILE A 865 -49.94 -35.78 -9.88
C ILE A 865 -51.22 -36.20 -9.16
N PHE A 866 -51.49 -37.51 -9.04
CA PHE A 866 -52.75 -38.02 -8.50
C PHE A 866 -52.62 -38.58 -7.08
N GLY A 867 -51.40 -38.69 -6.54
CA GLY A 867 -51.14 -39.23 -5.20
C GLY A 867 -51.54 -40.70 -5.05
N ILE A 868 -51.52 -41.47 -6.13
CA ILE A 868 -51.85 -42.90 -6.16
C ILE A 868 -50.53 -43.67 -6.14
N ASP A 869 -50.29 -44.44 -5.08
CA ASP A 869 -49.14 -45.36 -4.93
C ASP A 869 -49.33 -46.67 -5.73
#